data_AF-A0A3N1MAN8-F1
#
_entry.id   AF-A0A3N1MAN8-F1
#
_cell.length_a   1.000
_cell.length_b   1.000
_cell.length_c   1.000
_cell.angle_alpha   90.00
_cell.angle_beta   90.00
_cell.angle_gamma   90.00
#
_symmetry.space_group_name_H-M   'P 1'
#
loop_
_entity.id
_entity.type
_entity.pdbx_description
1 polymer ?
#
loop_
_entity_poly.entity_id
_entity_poly.type
_entity_poly.pdbx_seq_one_letter_code
_entity_poly.pdbx_strand_id
1 'polypeptide(L)'
;MTAGRMPLDLTSLEPHGEGRGVPTGREDDGGNAGAGAAGPLTVIGHLSVAAGNSLGRRPALAVTIETAPDAACDHQVVGALLSTLGSDLEDEFRMARVTGSPAPLPRAFAGIMVALLAQGSDLAARVHALPPAGRPRWLVLIENGVALRAEAVLGLAVELLRCAIAGQVADQPVERWLEAHCGTASDRFGRLERAATVRAVEARGHVWRGGPRGPVGVIGEGRRAVRLRHTVTMRTMYPGAILGERKDRTVQRLARAGLPVARQVRVADAAAARAAAAEIGFPVVVKPLDRSNARGVTIGLTTPEDVSAAYAAASAYSPDIAVEAQLPGLAYRLLTIDGRFVAAVVSTPGRLVGDGRRSLRELVDEANRIPRRQRPRPIQRPIAWTPEIIEHLARHGLEPDGVPAAGSVVSLHWSEQGRHGGSILGVDGPIHPDNRMAACQAADLVGIDVCGIDMVLPDIARSWRETGGGICEVNRSPGLRYHMVADGAETPVLGRYLDHLLDCPCPCPFGPSGADGPGGPRTIPILVFVGGGEMEAPALAAAARLERHGLAPGLATASRYMAAGLPLVDPGRNQAGRVRRLVDDPAIGAVVVVVEPAALLAQGFGHERADLAILADRPGALAERAAAVLAGIGAARASLAMAADGIVIDRIAVAHQGGNHGDVRWTDGGY
;
A
#
# COMPACT_ATOMS: atom_id res chain seq x y z
N MET A 1 -14.73 4.31 31.33
CA MET A 1 -15.29 5.66 31.54
C MET A 1 -14.86 6.52 30.37
N THR A 2 -15.80 7.19 29.70
CA THR A 2 -15.56 8.08 28.56
C THR A 2 -14.70 9.26 29.00
N ALA A 3 -13.41 9.23 28.68
CA ALA A 3 -12.54 10.39 28.82
C ALA A 3 -13.12 11.53 27.96
N GLY A 4 -13.60 12.58 28.62
CA GLY A 4 -14.09 13.78 27.95
C GLY A 4 -12.95 14.35 27.11
N ARG A 5 -13.10 14.32 25.78
CA ARG A 5 -12.21 15.05 24.87
C ARG A 5 -12.32 16.54 25.22
N MET A 6 -11.20 17.13 25.66
CA MET A 6 -11.11 18.60 25.74
C MET A 6 -11.44 19.21 24.37
N PRO A 7 -12.07 20.39 24.33
CA PRO A 7 -12.31 21.10 23.07
C PRO A 7 -10.97 21.35 22.36
N LEU A 8 -10.90 20.90 21.10
CA LEU A 8 -9.76 21.12 20.20
C LEU A 8 -9.61 22.62 19.94
N ASP A 9 -8.46 23.19 20.31
CA ASP A 9 -8.10 24.56 19.94
C ASP A 9 -7.64 24.59 18.47
N LEU A 10 -8.62 24.73 17.57
CA LEU A 10 -8.40 24.78 16.13
C LEU A 10 -7.68 26.05 15.66
N THR A 11 -7.62 27.11 16.49
CA THR A 11 -6.96 28.37 16.13
C THR A 11 -5.44 28.21 16.04
N SER A 12 -4.88 27.27 16.82
CA SER A 12 -3.45 26.90 16.78
C SER A 12 -3.03 26.13 15.53
N LEU A 13 -4.00 25.61 14.75
CA LEU A 13 -3.77 24.86 13.51
C LEU A 13 -3.94 25.73 12.26
N GLU A 14 -4.32 27.01 12.41
CA GLU A 14 -4.35 27.93 11.29
C GLU A 14 -2.92 28.25 10.84
N PRO A 15 -2.60 28.12 9.55
CA PRO A 15 -1.34 28.61 9.03
C PRO A 15 -1.29 30.15 9.18
N HIS A 16 -0.41 30.65 10.05
CA HIS A 16 -0.09 32.08 10.11
C HIS A 16 0.63 32.50 8.82
N GLY A 17 0.12 33.55 8.16
CA GLY A 17 0.35 33.83 6.74
C GLY A 17 1.79 34.12 6.28
N GLU A 18 2.18 33.52 5.16
CA GLU A 18 2.42 34.14 3.84
C GLU A 18 2.42 32.96 2.85
N GLY A 19 1.30 32.76 2.14
CA GLY A 19 1.14 31.65 1.22
C GLY A 19 2.09 31.78 0.04
N ARG A 20 3.10 30.91 -0.07
CA ARG A 20 3.65 30.56 -1.38
C ARG A 20 2.51 29.91 -2.16
N GLY A 21 1.94 30.64 -3.11
CA GLY A 21 0.89 30.13 -3.99
C GLY A 21 1.27 28.76 -4.55
N VAL A 22 0.33 27.82 -4.51
CA VAL A 22 0.50 26.52 -5.17
C VAL A 22 0.65 26.81 -6.66
N PRO A 23 1.75 26.41 -7.32
CA PRO A 23 1.91 26.65 -8.75
C PRO A 23 0.84 25.84 -9.49
N THR A 24 -0.14 26.53 -10.06
CA THR A 24 -1.01 25.97 -11.09
C THR A 24 -0.13 25.73 -12.31
N GLY A 25 0.08 24.47 -12.70
CA GLY A 25 1.00 24.07 -13.76
C GLY A 25 0.58 24.47 -15.18
N ARG A 26 0.37 25.76 -15.43
CA ARG A 26 0.34 26.38 -16.76
C ARG A 26 1.34 27.53 -16.78
N GLU A 27 2.46 27.31 -17.45
CA GLU A 27 3.21 28.42 -18.05
C GLU A 27 2.35 28.92 -19.21
N ASP A 28 1.50 29.92 -18.96
CA ASP A 28 0.78 30.64 -20.01
C ASP A 28 1.68 31.80 -20.48
N ASP A 29 2.12 31.70 -21.73
CA ASP A 29 2.79 32.78 -22.47
C ASP A 29 1.88 34.01 -22.56
N GLY A 30 2.39 35.15 -22.08
CA GLY A 30 2.07 36.52 -22.51
C GLY A 30 0.60 36.95 -22.62
N GLY A 31 0.09 37.68 -21.62
CA GLY A 31 -1.13 38.48 -21.80
C GLY A 31 -1.70 39.14 -20.53
N ASN A 32 -1.30 40.40 -20.29
CA ASN A 32 -2.03 41.46 -19.58
C ASN A 32 -2.94 41.06 -18.38
N ALA A 33 -2.38 41.09 -17.17
CA ALA A 33 -3.10 40.82 -15.92
C ALA A 33 -4.00 42.00 -15.50
N GLY A 34 -5.25 42.00 -15.98
CA GLY A 34 -6.36 42.59 -15.24
C GLY A 34 -6.66 41.76 -13.99
N ALA A 35 -7.05 42.42 -12.88
CA ALA A 35 -7.38 41.80 -11.60
C ALA A 35 -8.28 40.55 -11.77
N GLY A 36 -7.68 39.37 -11.68
CA GLY A 36 -8.35 38.09 -11.94
C GLY A 36 -9.35 37.74 -10.86
N ALA A 37 -10.60 37.53 -11.25
CA ALA A 37 -11.65 37.03 -10.38
C ALA A 37 -11.23 35.68 -9.78
N ALA A 38 -11.06 35.63 -8.46
CA ALA A 38 -10.70 34.42 -7.76
C ALA A 38 -11.77 33.34 -7.98
N GLY A 39 -11.35 32.12 -8.36
CA GLY A 39 -12.21 31.00 -8.68
C GLY A 39 -13.19 30.59 -7.57
N PRO A 40 -14.02 29.55 -7.80
CA PRO A 40 -15.05 29.12 -6.86
C PRO A 40 -14.49 28.69 -5.50
N LEU A 41 -13.26 28.21 -5.47
CA LEU A 41 -12.50 27.85 -4.27
C LEU A 41 -11.02 28.21 -4.45
N THR A 42 -10.40 28.75 -3.41
CA THR A 42 -8.96 29.02 -3.33
C THR A 42 -8.38 28.37 -2.08
N VAL A 43 -7.26 27.67 -2.19
CA VAL A 43 -6.49 27.21 -1.03
C VAL A 43 -5.62 28.37 -0.54
N ILE A 44 -5.88 28.84 0.69
CA ILE A 44 -5.16 29.99 1.28
C ILE A 44 -3.99 29.56 2.17
N GLY A 45 -3.99 28.30 2.62
CA GLY A 45 -2.85 27.72 3.33
C GLY A 45 -3.09 26.26 3.66
N HIS A 46 -2.01 25.57 4.00
CA HIS A 46 -2.07 24.20 4.51
C HIS A 46 -0.99 24.00 5.57
N LEU A 47 -1.25 23.09 6.49
CA LEU A 47 -0.34 22.69 7.55
C LEU A 47 -0.37 21.16 7.67
N SER A 48 0.80 20.55 7.57
CA SER A 48 0.97 19.12 7.89
C SER A 48 1.44 18.99 9.32
N VAL A 49 0.66 18.29 10.15
CA VAL A 49 1.02 18.01 11.54
C VAL A 49 1.51 16.57 11.63
N ALA A 50 2.66 16.36 12.27
CA ALA A 50 3.27 15.05 12.39
C ALA A 50 2.53 14.15 13.39
N ALA A 51 2.85 12.86 13.40
CA ALA A 51 2.27 11.89 14.33
C ALA A 51 2.44 12.29 15.81
N GLY A 52 1.55 11.80 16.69
CA GLY A 52 1.54 12.15 18.11
C GLY A 52 1.24 13.63 18.35
N ASN A 53 0.08 14.08 17.90
CA ASN A 53 -0.38 15.46 17.97
C ASN A 53 -1.72 15.57 18.72
N SER A 54 -2.23 16.79 18.87
CA SER A 54 -3.50 17.07 19.56
C SER A 54 -4.74 16.45 18.91
N LEU A 55 -4.67 16.09 17.62
CA LEU A 55 -5.74 15.41 16.88
C LEU A 55 -5.66 13.87 17.03
N GLY A 56 -4.50 13.34 17.40
CA GLY A 56 -4.32 11.93 17.75
C GLY A 56 -2.93 11.37 17.40
N ARG A 57 -2.87 10.03 17.36
CA ARG A 57 -1.61 9.30 17.14
C ARG A 57 -1.01 9.47 15.75
N ARG A 58 -1.83 9.67 14.72
CA ARG A 58 -1.39 9.71 13.32
C ARG A 58 -1.14 11.13 12.82
N PRO A 59 -0.33 11.30 11.75
CA PRO A 59 -0.24 12.58 11.06
C PRO A 59 -1.60 13.04 10.54
N ALA A 60 -1.77 14.35 10.45
CA ALA A 60 -2.97 14.99 9.92
C ALA A 60 -2.60 16.13 8.97
N LEU A 61 -3.49 16.40 8.01
CA LEU A 61 -3.38 17.55 7.12
C LEU A 61 -4.51 18.53 7.44
N ALA A 62 -4.15 19.77 7.71
CA ALA A 62 -5.07 20.89 7.80
C ALA A 62 -4.96 21.73 6.52
N VAL A 63 -6.08 22.02 5.88
CA VAL A 63 -6.15 22.87 4.68
C VAL A 63 -7.14 23.98 4.94
N THR A 64 -6.67 25.21 4.81
CA THR A 64 -7.52 26.39 4.92
C THR A 64 -7.93 26.81 3.51
N ILE A 65 -9.23 26.91 3.27
CA ILE A 65 -9.80 27.29 1.98
C ILE A 65 -10.73 28.49 2.11
N GLU A 66 -10.81 29.27 1.04
CA GLU A 66 -11.80 30.31 0.81
C GLU A 66 -12.74 29.88 -0.31
N THR A 67 -14.03 30.13 -0.13
CA THR A 67 -15.05 29.81 -1.14
C THR A 67 -15.72 31.07 -1.67
N ALA A 68 -16.23 31.04 -2.90
CA ALA A 68 -17.16 32.08 -3.34
C ALA A 68 -18.49 31.93 -2.58
N PRO A 69 -19.16 33.02 -2.19
CA PRO A 69 -20.40 32.97 -1.40
C PRO A 69 -21.49 32.10 -2.03
N ASP A 70 -21.61 32.13 -3.36
CA ASP A 70 -22.68 31.46 -4.11
C ASP A 70 -22.22 30.18 -4.84
N ALA A 71 -20.95 29.77 -4.67
CA ALA A 71 -20.45 28.57 -5.34
C ALA A 71 -20.91 27.30 -4.62
N ALA A 72 -21.61 26.45 -5.35
CA ALA A 72 -21.99 25.11 -4.92
C ALA A 72 -21.50 24.08 -5.94
N CYS A 73 -21.26 22.86 -5.47
CA CYS A 73 -20.96 21.73 -6.33
C CYS A 73 -21.76 20.53 -5.83
N ASP A 74 -22.49 19.88 -6.74
CA ASP A 74 -23.25 18.67 -6.42
C ASP A 74 -22.29 17.49 -6.24
N HIS A 75 -22.46 16.79 -5.11
CA HIS A 75 -21.71 15.58 -4.80
C HIS A 75 -21.85 14.51 -5.89
N GLN A 76 -23.00 14.41 -6.56
CA GLN A 76 -23.20 13.46 -7.67
C GLN A 76 -22.36 13.81 -8.89
N VAL A 77 -22.23 15.11 -9.20
CA VAL A 77 -21.44 15.58 -10.34
C VAL A 77 -19.96 15.29 -10.14
N VAL A 78 -19.45 15.50 -8.91
CA VAL A 78 -18.07 15.14 -8.57
C VAL A 78 -17.84 13.63 -8.66
N GLY A 79 -18.79 12.82 -8.16
CA GLY A 79 -18.71 11.36 -8.27
C GLY A 79 -18.66 10.89 -9.72
N ALA A 80 -19.49 11.46 -10.60
CA ALA A 80 -19.51 11.14 -12.02
C ALA A 80 -18.19 11.50 -12.71
N LEU A 81 -17.62 12.68 -12.43
CA LEU A 81 -16.31 13.09 -12.93
C LEU A 81 -15.19 12.13 -12.47
N LEU A 82 -15.18 11.77 -11.19
CA LEU A 82 -14.18 10.82 -10.69
C LEU A 82 -14.33 9.43 -11.34
N SER A 83 -15.56 9.03 -11.66
CA SER A 83 -15.83 7.76 -12.35
C SER A 83 -15.18 7.71 -13.74
N THR A 84 -15.10 8.84 -14.47
CA THR A 84 -14.43 8.89 -15.77
C THR A 84 -12.93 8.69 -15.66
N LEU A 85 -12.32 9.11 -14.55
CA LEU A 85 -10.90 8.92 -14.24
C LEU A 85 -10.58 7.53 -13.63
N GLY A 86 -11.59 6.93 -13.01
CA GLY A 86 -11.52 5.59 -12.45
C GLY A 86 -12.60 5.35 -11.41
N SER A 87 -13.31 4.24 -11.56
CA SER A 87 -14.34 3.77 -10.62
C SER A 87 -13.88 3.74 -9.16
N ASP A 88 -12.60 3.45 -8.94
CA ASP A 88 -11.99 3.38 -7.62
C ASP A 88 -11.91 4.74 -6.91
N LEU A 89 -11.75 5.83 -7.66
CA LEU A 89 -11.73 7.19 -7.10
C LEU A 89 -13.13 7.64 -6.70
N GLU A 90 -14.13 7.34 -7.52
CA GLU A 90 -15.53 7.55 -7.19
C GLU A 90 -15.93 6.78 -5.93
N ASP A 91 -15.51 5.51 -5.84
CA ASP A 91 -15.80 4.65 -4.71
C ASP A 91 -15.21 5.23 -3.41
N GLU A 92 -13.93 5.62 -3.41
CA GLU A 92 -13.29 6.26 -2.24
C GLU A 92 -13.92 7.62 -1.89
N PHE A 93 -14.32 8.40 -2.90
CA PHE A 93 -15.04 9.66 -2.71
C PHE A 93 -16.38 9.47 -2.01
N ARG A 94 -17.17 8.48 -2.44
CA ARG A 94 -18.47 8.16 -1.85
C ARG A 94 -18.34 7.56 -0.45
N MET A 95 -17.25 6.82 -0.19
CA MET A 95 -16.94 6.29 1.15
C MET A 95 -16.40 7.36 2.12
N ALA A 96 -15.99 8.52 1.62
CA ALA A 96 -15.35 9.55 2.43
C ALA A 96 -16.26 10.00 3.58
N ARG A 97 -15.81 9.74 4.81
CA ARG A 97 -16.52 10.18 6.02
C ARG A 97 -16.20 11.65 6.29
N VAL A 98 -16.99 12.55 5.68
CA VAL A 98 -16.87 14.00 5.86
C VAL A 98 -17.88 14.50 6.89
N THR A 99 -17.39 15.01 8.02
CA THR A 99 -18.19 15.51 9.15
C THR A 99 -17.98 17.01 9.39
N GLY A 100 -18.77 17.64 10.27
CA GLY A 100 -18.69 19.07 10.56
C GLY A 100 -19.69 19.89 9.75
N SER A 101 -19.22 20.97 9.10
CA SER A 101 -20.05 21.87 8.32
C SER A 101 -20.87 21.15 7.23
N PRO A 102 -22.14 21.54 7.00
CA PRO A 102 -22.97 21.03 5.91
C PRO A 102 -22.68 21.71 4.55
N ALA A 103 -21.80 22.71 4.48
CA ALA A 103 -21.55 23.48 3.25
C ALA A 103 -21.10 22.57 2.08
N PRO A 104 -21.81 22.57 0.92
CA PRO A 104 -21.57 21.60 -0.15
C PRO A 104 -20.16 21.65 -0.74
N LEU A 105 -19.66 22.85 -1.04
CA LEU A 105 -18.39 23.03 -1.75
C LEU A 105 -17.16 22.60 -0.92
N PRO A 106 -16.99 23.03 0.35
CA PRO A 106 -15.94 22.51 1.24
C PRO A 106 -16.03 20.99 1.45
N ARG A 107 -17.24 20.42 1.53
CA ARG A 107 -17.43 18.97 1.69
C ARG A 107 -17.02 18.21 0.45
N ALA A 108 -17.36 18.71 -0.74
CA ALA A 108 -16.93 18.14 -2.01
C ALA A 108 -15.40 18.16 -2.13
N PHE A 109 -14.77 19.29 -1.81
CA PHE A 109 -13.31 19.39 -1.77
C PHE A 109 -12.68 18.38 -0.79
N ALA A 110 -13.21 18.28 0.43
CA ALA A 110 -12.75 17.31 1.42
C ALA A 110 -12.90 15.86 0.93
N GLY A 111 -14.02 15.53 0.26
CA GLY A 111 -14.26 14.23 -0.35
C GLY A 111 -13.24 13.89 -1.45
N ILE A 112 -12.95 14.84 -2.35
CA ILE A 112 -11.95 14.65 -3.42
C ILE A 112 -10.57 14.40 -2.80
N MET A 113 -10.21 15.19 -1.79
CA MET A 113 -8.95 14.99 -1.07
C MET A 113 -8.86 13.60 -0.44
N VAL A 114 -9.95 13.10 0.18
CA VAL A 114 -10.02 11.73 0.69
C VAL A 114 -9.84 10.72 -0.43
N ALA A 115 -10.51 10.86 -1.58
CA ALA A 115 -10.39 9.93 -2.69
C ALA A 115 -8.94 9.80 -3.22
N LEU A 116 -8.23 10.93 -3.31
CA LEU A 116 -6.85 10.97 -3.76
C LEU A 116 -5.87 10.41 -2.70
N LEU A 117 -6.12 10.70 -1.42
CA LEU A 117 -5.21 10.38 -0.32
C LEU A 117 -5.48 9.03 0.37
N ALA A 118 -6.68 8.46 0.23
CA ALA A 118 -7.09 7.26 0.96
C ALA A 118 -6.16 6.08 0.70
N GLN A 119 -5.73 5.89 -0.54
CA GLN A 119 -4.82 4.80 -0.93
C GLN A 119 -5.30 3.42 -0.42
N GLY A 120 -6.63 3.21 -0.30
CA GLY A 120 -7.29 2.00 0.23
C GLY A 120 -7.53 2.01 1.75
N SER A 121 -7.13 3.07 2.44
CA SER A 121 -7.32 3.27 3.87
C SER A 121 -8.60 4.06 4.14
N ASP A 122 -9.25 3.79 5.26
CA ASP A 122 -10.42 4.56 5.69
C ASP A 122 -10.00 5.90 6.28
N LEU A 123 -9.93 6.93 5.43
CA LEU A 123 -9.70 8.30 5.88
C LEU A 123 -11.00 8.98 6.29
N ALA A 124 -10.88 9.87 7.27
CA ALA A 124 -11.97 10.73 7.71
C ALA A 124 -11.55 12.18 7.52
N ALA A 125 -12.51 13.01 7.12
CA ALA A 125 -12.31 14.45 7.03
C ALA A 125 -13.32 15.19 7.92
N ARG A 126 -12.89 16.30 8.51
CA ARG A 126 -13.74 17.24 9.24
C ARG A 126 -13.65 18.60 8.60
N VAL A 127 -14.78 19.26 8.44
CA VAL A 127 -14.86 20.62 7.89
C VAL A 127 -15.36 21.55 8.97
N HIS A 128 -14.59 22.58 9.30
CA HIS A 128 -14.96 23.59 10.28
C HIS A 128 -15.09 24.95 9.59
N ALA A 129 -16.13 25.72 9.94
CA ALA A 129 -16.22 27.12 9.54
C ALA A 129 -15.20 27.94 10.35
N LEU A 130 -14.51 28.85 9.68
CA LEU A 130 -13.64 29.84 10.32
C LEU A 130 -14.27 31.23 10.24
N PRO A 131 -13.85 32.19 11.08
CA PRO A 131 -14.27 33.58 10.95
C PRO A 131 -14.01 34.09 9.53
N PRO A 132 -14.99 34.72 8.87
CA PRO A 132 -14.84 35.20 7.50
C PRO A 132 -13.87 36.38 7.43
N ALA A 133 -13.12 36.47 6.33
CA ALA A 133 -12.21 37.57 6.03
C ALA A 133 -12.54 38.13 4.62
N GLY A 134 -13.73 38.72 4.48
CA GLY A 134 -14.29 39.13 3.18
C GLY A 134 -14.97 37.99 2.42
N ARG A 135 -14.38 36.78 2.39
CA ARG A 135 -15.00 35.55 1.88
C ARG A 135 -15.22 34.50 2.99
N PRO A 136 -16.19 33.57 2.82
CA PRO A 136 -16.33 32.43 3.71
C PRO A 136 -15.04 31.58 3.73
N ARG A 137 -14.56 31.29 4.95
CA ARG A 137 -13.34 30.51 5.20
C ARG A 137 -13.66 29.19 5.89
N TRP A 138 -12.92 28.16 5.53
CA TRP A 138 -13.11 26.82 6.07
C TRP A 138 -11.77 26.15 6.38
N LEU A 139 -11.75 25.36 7.45
CA LEU A 139 -10.67 24.46 7.80
C LEU A 139 -11.10 23.03 7.47
N VAL A 140 -10.42 22.42 6.50
CA VAL A 140 -10.58 21.02 6.12
C VAL A 140 -9.46 20.22 6.79
N LEU A 141 -9.82 19.40 7.76
CA LEU A 141 -8.93 18.51 8.48
C LEU A 141 -9.05 17.09 7.92
N ILE A 142 -7.95 16.50 7.49
CA ILE A 142 -7.87 15.10 7.05
C ILE A 142 -7.07 14.34 8.10
N GLU A 143 -7.76 13.46 8.83
CA GLU A 143 -7.20 12.67 9.92
C GLU A 143 -6.65 11.34 9.37
N ASN A 144 -5.52 10.89 9.91
CA ASN A 144 -4.83 9.63 9.62
C ASN A 144 -3.99 9.58 8.32
N GLY A 145 -2.73 9.14 8.45
CA GLY A 145 -2.05 8.38 7.40
C GLY A 145 -1.55 9.13 6.16
N VAL A 146 -1.53 10.46 6.13
CA VAL A 146 -1.03 11.21 4.96
C VAL A 146 0.49 11.42 5.06
N ALA A 147 1.26 10.34 4.98
CA ALA A 147 2.71 10.45 4.87
C ALA A 147 3.08 10.94 3.45
N LEU A 148 3.25 12.26 3.29
CA LEU A 148 3.89 12.94 2.15
C LEU A 148 3.32 12.64 0.75
N ARG A 149 2.45 13.56 0.31
CA ARG A 149 2.07 13.96 -1.08
C ARG A 149 0.86 14.90 -1.10
N ALA A 150 0.32 15.28 0.07
CA ALA A 150 -0.77 16.24 0.24
C ALA A 150 -0.62 17.48 -0.65
N GLU A 151 0.55 18.12 -0.63
CA GLU A 151 0.82 19.34 -1.39
C GLU A 151 0.69 19.12 -2.91
N ALA A 152 1.12 17.96 -3.40
CA ALA A 152 0.97 17.62 -4.81
C ALA A 152 -0.52 17.51 -5.19
N VAL A 153 -1.34 16.88 -4.34
CA VAL A 153 -2.76 16.62 -4.68
C VAL A 153 -3.70 17.80 -4.45
N LEU A 154 -3.28 18.84 -3.72
CA LEU A 154 -4.10 20.03 -3.48
C LEU A 154 -4.50 20.71 -4.79
N GLY A 155 -3.54 20.96 -5.68
CA GLY A 155 -3.79 21.57 -6.99
C GLY A 155 -4.74 20.73 -7.84
N LEU A 156 -4.53 19.41 -7.86
CA LEU A 156 -5.44 18.48 -8.54
C LEU A 156 -6.85 18.53 -7.95
N ALA A 157 -7.00 18.56 -6.62
CA ALA A 157 -8.31 18.59 -5.99
C ALA A 157 -9.09 19.87 -6.33
N VAL A 158 -8.41 21.02 -6.39
CA VAL A 158 -9.00 22.28 -6.86
C VAL A 158 -9.40 22.16 -8.33
N GLU A 159 -8.54 21.61 -9.18
CA GLU A 159 -8.79 21.44 -10.61
C GLU A 159 -10.01 20.53 -10.88
N LEU A 160 -10.06 19.36 -10.24
CA LEU A 160 -11.18 18.43 -10.36
C LEU A 160 -12.49 19.07 -9.91
N LEU A 161 -12.46 19.85 -8.83
CA LEU A 161 -13.63 20.56 -8.35
C LEU A 161 -14.07 21.65 -9.35
N ARG A 162 -13.13 22.35 -9.97
CA ARG A 162 -13.41 23.33 -11.03
C ARG A 162 -14.06 22.67 -12.24
N CYS A 163 -13.49 21.55 -12.72
CA CYS A 163 -14.08 20.76 -13.80
C CYS A 163 -15.51 20.32 -13.45
N ALA A 164 -15.73 19.82 -12.24
CA ALA A 164 -17.05 19.40 -11.78
C ALA A 164 -18.07 20.55 -11.77
N ILE A 165 -17.69 21.73 -11.27
CA ILE A 165 -18.58 22.92 -11.27
C ILE A 165 -18.89 23.38 -12.68
N ALA A 166 -17.92 23.31 -13.60
CA ALA A 166 -18.08 23.71 -14.98
C ALA A 166 -18.79 22.65 -15.86
N GLY A 167 -19.09 21.45 -15.32
CA GLY A 167 -19.63 20.33 -16.09
C GLY A 167 -18.66 19.78 -17.14
N GLN A 168 -17.36 19.95 -16.94
CA GLN A 168 -16.30 19.54 -17.85
C GLN A 168 -15.76 18.16 -17.46
N VAL A 169 -15.35 17.38 -18.45
CA VAL A 169 -14.57 16.16 -18.23
C VAL A 169 -13.11 16.50 -17.92
N ALA A 170 -12.46 15.68 -17.13
CA ALA A 170 -11.03 15.80 -16.90
C ALA A 170 -10.25 15.50 -18.19
N ASP A 171 -9.19 16.26 -18.44
CA ASP A 171 -8.37 16.15 -19.65
C ASP A 171 -7.17 15.21 -19.48
N GLN A 172 -6.46 14.92 -20.59
CA GLN A 172 -5.26 14.08 -20.58
C GLN A 172 -4.16 14.58 -19.62
N PRO A 173 -3.89 15.88 -19.47
CA PRO A 173 -3.02 16.40 -18.41
C PRO A 173 -3.42 15.95 -17.00
N VAL A 174 -4.70 16.04 -16.63
CA VAL A 174 -5.21 15.57 -15.34
C VAL A 174 -4.99 14.06 -15.18
N GLU A 175 -5.30 13.27 -16.21
CA GLU A 175 -5.08 11.82 -16.19
C GLU A 175 -3.60 11.45 -16.00
N ARG A 176 -2.69 12.07 -16.78
CA ARG A 176 -1.24 11.85 -16.67
C ARG A 176 -0.72 12.25 -15.29
N TRP A 177 -1.21 13.37 -14.76
CA TRP A 177 -0.85 13.82 -13.43
C TRP A 177 -1.31 12.82 -12.37
N LEU A 178 -2.56 12.35 -12.46
CA LEU A 178 -3.14 11.35 -11.57
C LEU A 178 -2.32 10.06 -11.61
N GLU A 179 -1.93 9.57 -12.79
CA GLU A 179 -1.09 8.38 -12.90
C GLU A 179 0.29 8.58 -12.26
N ALA A 180 0.92 9.73 -12.47
CA ALA A 180 2.24 10.04 -11.92
C ALA A 180 2.23 10.11 -10.37
N HIS A 181 1.16 10.61 -9.77
CA HIS A 181 1.09 10.88 -8.34
C HIS A 181 0.30 9.84 -7.53
N CYS A 182 -0.74 9.25 -8.12
CA CYS A 182 -1.64 8.29 -7.48
C CYS A 182 -1.51 6.86 -8.03
N GLY A 183 -0.72 6.65 -9.09
CA GLY A 183 -0.54 5.38 -9.78
C GLY A 183 -1.61 5.11 -10.85
N THR A 184 -1.32 4.15 -11.72
CA THR A 184 -2.26 3.68 -12.74
C THR A 184 -3.51 3.05 -12.09
N ALA A 185 -4.61 2.90 -12.84
CA ALA A 185 -5.79 2.19 -12.35
C ALA A 185 -5.46 0.78 -11.80
N SER A 186 -4.45 0.10 -12.34
CA SER A 186 -3.97 -1.18 -11.81
C SER A 186 -3.26 -1.03 -10.45
N ASP A 187 -2.43 0.00 -10.28
CA ASP A 187 -1.73 0.28 -9.02
C ASP A 187 -2.69 0.68 -7.90
N ARG A 188 -3.76 1.39 -8.28
CA ARG A 188 -4.85 1.79 -7.38
C ARG A 188 -5.73 0.60 -7.01
N PHE A 189 -6.02 -0.32 -7.92
CA PHE A 189 -6.69 -1.57 -7.58
C PHE A 189 -5.90 -2.41 -6.54
N GLY A 190 -4.56 -2.37 -6.60
CA GLY A 190 -3.69 -3.01 -5.61
C GLY A 190 -3.75 -2.42 -4.19
N ARG A 191 -4.51 -1.35 -3.94
CA ARG A 191 -4.67 -0.70 -2.63
C ARG A 191 -5.31 -1.61 -1.57
N LEU A 192 -6.20 -2.52 -1.98
CA LEU A 192 -6.93 -3.40 -1.05
C LEU A 192 -6.01 -4.37 -0.29
N GLU A 193 -5.04 -4.95 -1.00
CA GLU A 193 -4.02 -5.83 -0.39
C GLU A 193 -3.20 -5.09 0.67
N ARG A 194 -2.85 -3.83 0.37
CA ARG A 194 -2.08 -2.98 1.27
C ARG A 194 -2.87 -2.62 2.51
N ALA A 195 -4.14 -2.26 2.35
CA ALA A 195 -5.03 -1.96 3.46
C ALA A 195 -5.26 -3.18 4.36
N ALA A 196 -5.41 -4.38 3.76
CA ALA A 196 -5.51 -5.62 4.52
C ALA A 196 -4.23 -5.91 5.30
N THR A 197 -3.06 -5.70 4.69
CA THR A 197 -1.74 -5.83 5.35
C THR A 197 -1.63 -4.87 6.53
N VAL A 198 -1.96 -3.59 6.34
CA VAL A 198 -2.00 -2.57 7.40
C VAL A 198 -2.88 -3.01 8.57
N ARG A 199 -4.13 -3.41 8.30
CA ARG A 199 -5.06 -3.87 9.33
C ARG A 199 -4.52 -5.09 10.08
N ALA A 200 -3.90 -6.03 9.38
CA ALA A 200 -3.35 -7.24 10.00
C ALA A 200 -2.09 -6.95 10.84
N VAL A 201 -1.24 -6.00 10.42
CA VAL A 201 -0.11 -5.49 11.21
C VAL A 201 -0.60 -4.80 12.49
N GLU A 202 -1.62 -3.94 12.37
CA GLU A 202 -2.23 -3.25 13.51
C GLU A 202 -2.93 -4.21 14.47
N ALA A 203 -3.63 -5.22 13.95
CA ALA A 203 -4.28 -6.25 14.76
C ALA A 203 -3.28 -7.08 15.59
N ARG A 204 -2.02 -7.17 15.13
CA ARG A 204 -0.90 -7.76 15.88
C ARG A 204 -0.19 -6.77 16.81
N GLY A 205 -0.69 -5.53 16.92
CA GLY A 205 -0.14 -4.51 17.81
C GLY A 205 1.17 -3.88 17.32
N HIS A 206 1.53 -4.06 16.05
CA HIS A 206 2.77 -3.48 15.51
C HIS A 206 2.53 -2.10 14.91
N VAL A 207 3.49 -1.21 15.15
CA VAL A 207 3.55 0.10 14.48
C VAL A 207 4.08 -0.07 13.06
N TRP A 208 3.62 0.78 12.14
CA TRP A 208 4.09 0.79 10.76
C TRP A 208 4.24 2.22 10.26
N ARG A 209 5.05 2.40 9.21
CA ARG A 209 5.24 3.68 8.52
C ARG A 209 5.23 3.47 7.01
N GLY A 210 4.67 4.45 6.30
CA GLY A 210 4.63 4.46 4.84
C GLY A 210 5.98 4.74 4.20
N GLY A 211 6.22 4.07 3.08
CA GLY A 211 7.37 4.32 2.21
C GLY A 211 7.01 5.32 1.09
N PRO A 212 8.00 5.82 0.33
CA PRO A 212 7.80 6.87 -0.69
C PRO A 212 6.79 6.52 -1.81
N ARG A 213 6.49 5.23 -1.99
CA ARG A 213 5.60 4.71 -3.05
C ARG A 213 4.53 3.73 -2.52
N GLY A 214 4.28 3.70 -1.20
CA GLY A 214 3.27 2.79 -0.65
C GLY A 214 2.99 2.97 0.84
N PRO A 215 1.79 2.59 1.31
CA PRO A 215 1.34 2.77 2.69
C PRO A 215 2.16 1.99 3.73
N VAL A 216 2.73 0.82 3.44
CA VAL A 216 3.66 0.15 4.37
C VAL A 216 5.01 0.03 3.70
N GLY A 217 6.00 0.74 4.25
CA GLY A 217 7.41 0.60 3.90
C GLY A 217 8.24 0.04 5.07
N VAL A 218 7.77 0.23 6.30
CA VAL A 218 8.45 -0.18 7.53
C VAL A 218 7.42 -0.68 8.54
N ILE A 219 7.70 -1.79 9.22
CA ILE A 219 6.99 -2.29 10.40
C ILE A 219 7.98 -2.31 11.57
N GLY A 220 7.60 -1.78 12.73
CA GLY A 220 8.49 -1.68 13.89
C GLY A 220 9.39 -0.44 13.90
N GLU A 221 10.42 -0.43 14.75
CA GLU A 221 11.25 0.73 15.06
C GLU A 221 12.73 0.36 15.23
N GLY A 222 13.62 1.30 14.88
CA GLY A 222 15.06 1.18 15.03
C GLY A 222 15.63 -0.10 14.45
N ARG A 223 16.55 -0.73 15.19
CA ARG A 223 17.16 -2.03 14.89
C ARG A 223 16.17 -3.20 14.75
N ARG A 224 14.91 -3.02 15.18
CA ARG A 224 13.86 -4.05 15.15
C ARG A 224 12.87 -3.85 14.03
N ALA A 225 13.05 -2.80 13.25
CA ALA A 225 12.22 -2.53 12.10
C ALA A 225 12.44 -3.58 11.01
N VAL A 226 11.36 -4.00 10.38
CA VAL A 226 11.33 -4.78 9.15
C VAL A 226 10.91 -3.85 8.02
N ARG A 227 11.70 -3.81 6.95
CA ARG A 227 11.43 -2.98 5.77
C ARG A 227 10.92 -3.86 4.64
N LEU A 228 9.94 -3.35 3.91
CA LEU A 228 9.33 -4.08 2.81
C LEU A 228 8.88 -3.14 1.71
N ARG A 229 8.71 -3.71 0.52
CA ARG A 229 8.06 -3.06 -0.61
C ARG A 229 7.13 -4.07 -1.27
N HIS A 230 5.82 -3.91 -1.05
CA HIS A 230 4.83 -4.95 -1.36
C HIS A 230 5.17 -6.26 -0.66
N THR A 231 5.38 -7.35 -1.41
CA THR A 231 5.79 -8.67 -0.91
C THR A 231 7.30 -8.88 -0.92
N VAL A 232 8.07 -7.90 -1.40
CA VAL A 232 9.55 -7.92 -1.32
C VAL A 232 9.96 -7.55 0.10
N THR A 233 10.72 -8.44 0.74
CA THR A 233 11.12 -8.33 2.14
C THR A 233 12.62 -8.02 2.25
N MET A 234 13.12 -7.81 3.47
CA MET A 234 14.56 -7.70 3.73
C MET A 234 15.33 -9.00 3.47
N ARG A 235 14.64 -10.13 3.29
CA ARG A 235 15.21 -11.45 3.00
C ARG A 235 15.24 -11.76 1.50
N THR A 236 14.53 -10.98 0.68
CA THR A 236 14.56 -11.13 -0.78
C THR A 236 15.96 -10.77 -1.29
N MET A 237 16.70 -11.76 -1.79
CA MET A 237 18.05 -11.53 -2.29
C MET A 237 18.02 -10.75 -3.61
N TYR A 238 18.84 -9.71 -3.73
CA TYR A 238 18.89 -8.86 -4.94
C TYR A 238 19.21 -9.65 -6.23
N PRO A 239 20.18 -10.59 -6.28
CA PRO A 239 20.41 -11.40 -7.47
C PRO A 239 19.19 -12.24 -7.88
N GLY A 240 18.46 -12.78 -6.89
CA GLY A 240 17.23 -13.53 -7.13
C GLY A 240 16.10 -12.65 -7.65
N ALA A 241 15.96 -11.44 -7.08
CA ALA A 241 15.02 -10.44 -7.57
C ALA A 241 15.30 -10.07 -9.04
N ILE A 242 16.54 -9.79 -9.42
CA ILE A 242 16.90 -9.48 -10.82
C ILE A 242 16.66 -10.69 -11.74
N LEU A 243 16.96 -11.90 -11.26
CA LEU A 243 16.70 -13.11 -12.03
C LEU A 243 15.20 -13.29 -12.31
N GLY A 244 14.34 -13.13 -11.29
CA GLY A 244 12.89 -13.25 -11.41
C GLY A 244 12.24 -12.20 -12.33
N GLU A 245 12.91 -11.08 -12.61
CA GLU A 245 12.42 -10.08 -13.60
C GLU A 245 12.65 -10.50 -15.05
N ARG A 246 13.57 -11.45 -15.30
CA ARG A 246 13.92 -11.92 -16.65
C ARG A 246 13.43 -13.34 -16.84
N LYS A 247 12.27 -13.46 -17.50
CA LYS A 247 11.57 -14.75 -17.69
C LYS A 247 12.46 -15.78 -18.39
N ASP A 248 13.23 -15.36 -19.39
CA ASP A 248 14.18 -16.21 -20.13
C ASP A 248 15.28 -16.79 -19.23
N ARG A 249 15.91 -15.95 -18.42
CA ARG A 249 17.00 -16.37 -17.53
C ARG A 249 16.50 -17.28 -16.42
N THR A 250 15.32 -16.98 -15.89
CA THR A 250 14.64 -17.83 -14.92
C THR A 250 14.38 -19.20 -15.52
N VAL A 251 13.69 -19.27 -16.67
CA VAL A 251 13.37 -20.53 -17.36
C VAL A 251 14.64 -21.33 -17.67
N GLN A 252 15.70 -20.70 -18.17
CA GLN A 252 16.98 -21.37 -18.43
C GLN A 252 17.60 -21.98 -17.17
N ARG A 253 17.55 -21.27 -16.04
CA ARG A 253 18.08 -21.77 -14.76
C ARG A 253 17.28 -22.96 -14.25
N LEU A 254 15.96 -22.89 -14.33
CA LEU A 254 15.06 -23.98 -13.94
C LEU A 254 15.25 -25.22 -14.85
N ALA A 255 15.36 -25.02 -16.17
CA ALA A 255 15.62 -26.09 -17.13
C ALA A 255 16.93 -26.83 -16.82
N ARG A 256 18.02 -26.10 -16.54
CA ARG A 256 19.32 -26.69 -16.18
C ARG A 256 19.28 -27.50 -14.89
N ALA A 257 18.36 -27.18 -13.99
CA ALA A 257 18.13 -27.92 -12.75
C ALA A 257 17.17 -29.11 -12.94
N GLY A 258 16.66 -29.35 -14.15
CA GLY A 258 15.74 -30.45 -14.46
C GLY A 258 14.29 -30.19 -14.04
N LEU A 259 13.91 -28.94 -13.77
CA LEU A 259 12.53 -28.57 -13.49
C LEU A 259 11.70 -28.43 -14.78
N PRO A 260 10.39 -28.73 -14.74
CA PRO A 260 9.54 -28.64 -15.91
C PRO A 260 9.34 -27.18 -16.30
N VAL A 261 9.71 -26.82 -17.51
CA VAL A 261 9.49 -25.48 -18.08
C VAL A 261 9.14 -25.59 -19.56
N ALA A 262 8.47 -24.56 -20.08
CA ALA A 262 8.28 -24.45 -21.52
C ALA A 262 9.63 -24.28 -22.22
N ARG A 263 9.87 -25.07 -23.28
CA ARG A 263 11.02 -24.84 -24.17
C ARG A 263 10.85 -23.47 -24.83
N GLN A 264 11.85 -22.62 -24.67
CA GLN A 264 11.79 -21.22 -25.08
C GLN A 264 13.02 -20.82 -25.87
N VAL A 265 12.83 -20.03 -26.93
CA VAL A 265 13.89 -19.47 -27.77
C VAL A 265 13.67 -17.97 -27.93
N ARG A 266 14.69 -17.17 -27.60
CA ARG A 266 14.69 -15.73 -27.86
C ARG A 266 14.91 -15.48 -29.35
N VAL A 267 14.16 -14.54 -29.92
CA VAL A 267 14.15 -14.27 -31.36
C VAL A 267 14.34 -12.78 -31.63
N ALA A 268 15.00 -12.45 -32.74
CA ALA A 268 15.35 -11.08 -33.11
C ALA A 268 14.44 -10.48 -34.19
N ASP A 269 13.72 -11.33 -34.93
CA ASP A 269 12.81 -10.94 -36.01
C ASP A 269 11.75 -12.05 -36.26
N ALA A 270 10.79 -11.76 -37.15
CA ALA A 270 9.73 -12.69 -37.50
C ALA A 270 10.22 -13.95 -38.23
N ALA A 271 11.35 -13.90 -38.94
CA ALA A 271 11.92 -15.08 -39.60
C ALA A 271 12.52 -16.04 -38.57
N ALA A 272 13.28 -15.50 -37.61
CA ALA A 272 13.77 -16.24 -36.45
C ALA A 272 12.62 -16.79 -35.59
N ALA A 273 11.52 -16.04 -35.44
CA ALA A 273 10.33 -16.51 -34.74
C ALA A 273 9.71 -17.75 -35.41
N ARG A 274 9.54 -17.74 -36.73
CA ARG A 274 9.04 -18.90 -37.48
C ARG A 274 9.97 -20.10 -37.39
N ALA A 275 11.28 -19.89 -37.53
CA ALA A 275 12.27 -20.95 -37.41
C ALA A 275 12.23 -21.59 -36.02
N ALA A 276 12.19 -20.77 -34.97
CA ALA A 276 12.05 -21.23 -33.59
C ALA A 276 10.75 -22.01 -33.37
N ALA A 277 9.62 -21.54 -33.91
CA ALA A 277 8.34 -22.23 -33.80
C ALA A 277 8.37 -23.62 -34.47
N ALA A 278 8.97 -23.73 -35.65
CA ALA A 278 9.13 -25.00 -36.34
C ALA A 278 10.05 -25.96 -35.58
N GLU A 279 11.10 -25.45 -34.95
CA GLU A 279 12.02 -26.25 -34.13
C GLU A 279 11.37 -26.73 -32.83
N ILE A 280 10.56 -25.87 -32.18
CA ILE A 280 9.86 -26.15 -30.93
C ILE A 280 8.70 -27.13 -31.15
N GLY A 281 7.94 -26.96 -32.23
CA GLY A 281 6.71 -27.68 -32.53
C GLY A 281 5.47 -26.90 -32.06
N PHE A 282 4.41 -26.94 -32.88
CA PHE A 282 3.15 -26.26 -32.62
C PHE A 282 2.26 -27.04 -31.63
N PRO A 283 1.38 -26.35 -30.86
CA PRO A 283 1.20 -24.89 -30.82
C PRO A 283 2.28 -24.16 -30.01
N VAL A 284 2.52 -22.90 -30.36
CA VAL A 284 3.50 -22.03 -29.69
C VAL A 284 2.86 -20.73 -29.17
N VAL A 285 3.60 -20.06 -28.29
CA VAL A 285 3.30 -18.75 -27.73
C VAL A 285 4.40 -17.77 -28.14
N VAL A 286 4.01 -16.55 -28.52
CA VAL A 286 4.94 -15.44 -28.74
C VAL A 286 4.71 -14.39 -27.65
N LYS A 287 5.78 -13.97 -26.96
CA LYS A 287 5.69 -12.99 -25.88
C LYS A 287 6.94 -12.12 -25.71
N PRO A 288 6.79 -10.87 -25.25
CA PRO A 288 7.86 -10.09 -24.66
C PRO A 288 8.42 -10.74 -23.39
N LEU A 289 9.73 -10.64 -23.18
CA LEU A 289 10.43 -11.18 -22.00
C LEU A 289 10.41 -10.24 -20.79
N ASP A 290 10.15 -8.94 -21.00
CA ASP A 290 10.25 -7.86 -20.02
C ASP A 290 8.90 -7.17 -19.73
N ARG A 291 7.79 -7.83 -20.09
CA ARG A 291 6.42 -7.33 -19.85
C ARG A 291 5.64 -8.26 -18.91
N SER A 292 4.78 -7.64 -18.11
CA SER A 292 3.85 -8.31 -17.18
C SER A 292 2.40 -8.20 -17.65
N ASN A 293 1.47 -8.88 -16.97
CA ASN A 293 0.02 -8.80 -17.22
C ASN A 293 -0.41 -9.18 -18.65
N ALA A 294 0.29 -10.16 -19.26
CA ALA A 294 0.02 -10.66 -20.60
C ALA A 294 0.06 -9.60 -21.73
N ARG A 295 0.71 -8.44 -21.51
CA ARG A 295 0.87 -7.41 -22.55
C ARG A 295 1.79 -7.92 -23.66
N GLY A 296 1.28 -7.93 -24.89
CA GLY A 296 1.99 -8.42 -26.07
C GLY A 296 2.10 -9.95 -26.15
N VAL A 297 1.34 -10.71 -25.36
CA VAL A 297 1.35 -12.17 -25.39
C VAL A 297 0.28 -12.68 -26.35
N THR A 298 0.67 -13.53 -27.30
CA THR A 298 -0.26 -14.24 -28.18
C THR A 298 -0.06 -15.74 -28.03
N ILE A 299 -1.15 -16.46 -27.75
CA ILE A 299 -1.18 -17.91 -27.54
C ILE A 299 -1.96 -18.58 -28.68
N GLY A 300 -1.87 -19.91 -28.78
CA GLY A 300 -2.66 -20.72 -29.70
C GLY A 300 -2.16 -20.66 -31.14
N LEU A 301 -0.90 -20.28 -31.35
CA LEU A 301 -0.33 -20.13 -32.68
C LEU A 301 -0.05 -21.51 -33.25
N THR A 302 -0.67 -21.87 -34.37
CA THR A 302 -0.55 -23.19 -35.00
C THR A 302 0.10 -23.14 -36.37
N THR A 303 0.27 -21.95 -36.95
CA THR A 303 0.89 -21.74 -38.26
C THR A 303 2.06 -20.74 -38.22
N PRO A 304 3.03 -20.83 -39.15
CA PRO A 304 4.10 -19.84 -39.28
C PRO A 304 3.61 -18.40 -39.53
N GLU A 305 2.47 -18.26 -40.20
CA GLU A 305 1.82 -16.97 -40.49
C GLU A 305 1.30 -16.34 -39.19
N ASP A 306 0.63 -17.14 -38.34
CA ASP A 306 0.18 -16.69 -37.01
C ASP A 306 1.37 -16.19 -36.18
N VAL A 307 2.49 -16.91 -36.21
CA VAL A 307 3.71 -16.55 -35.47
C VAL A 307 4.28 -15.21 -35.95
N SER A 308 4.25 -14.94 -37.25
CA SER A 308 4.74 -13.68 -37.82
C SER A 308 3.86 -12.49 -37.41
N ALA A 309 2.54 -12.67 -37.45
CA ALA A 309 1.59 -11.66 -36.99
C ALA A 309 1.72 -11.41 -35.48
N ALA A 310 1.89 -12.48 -34.69
CA ALA A 310 2.11 -12.39 -33.26
C ALA A 310 3.43 -11.70 -32.90
N TYR A 311 4.50 -11.94 -33.67
CA TYR A 311 5.78 -11.24 -33.49
C TYR A 311 5.62 -9.74 -33.74
N ALA A 312 4.95 -9.35 -34.82
CA ALA A 312 4.69 -7.94 -35.10
C ALA A 312 3.91 -7.26 -33.96
N ALA A 313 2.86 -7.91 -33.46
CA ALA A 313 2.09 -7.42 -32.31
C ALA A 313 2.94 -7.32 -31.03
N ALA A 314 3.77 -8.32 -30.73
CA ALA A 314 4.67 -8.30 -29.57
C ALA A 314 5.74 -7.21 -29.66
N SER A 315 6.27 -6.95 -30.86
CA SER A 315 7.33 -5.96 -31.13
C SER A 315 6.91 -4.52 -30.89
N ALA A 316 5.60 -4.23 -30.98
CA ALA A 316 5.05 -2.94 -30.59
C ALA A 316 5.20 -2.67 -29.08
N TYR A 317 5.39 -3.71 -28.25
CA TYR A 317 5.55 -3.59 -26.81
C TYR A 317 7.00 -3.67 -26.35
N SER A 318 7.84 -4.47 -27.01
CA SER A 318 9.23 -4.70 -26.59
C SER A 318 10.07 -5.30 -27.73
N PRO A 319 11.37 -4.94 -27.83
CA PRO A 319 12.30 -5.62 -28.72
C PRO A 319 12.78 -6.99 -28.19
N ASP A 320 12.60 -7.29 -26.90
CA ASP A 320 13.02 -8.55 -26.29
C ASP A 320 11.89 -9.58 -26.37
N ILE A 321 11.82 -10.37 -27.45
CA ILE A 321 10.74 -11.33 -27.73
C ILE A 321 11.25 -12.78 -27.67
N ALA A 322 10.38 -13.68 -27.21
CA ALA A 322 10.61 -15.12 -27.27
C ALA A 322 9.43 -15.89 -27.86
N VAL A 323 9.75 -17.02 -28.49
CA VAL A 323 8.82 -18.08 -28.87
C VAL A 323 8.97 -19.21 -27.85
N GLU A 324 7.87 -19.72 -27.32
CA GLU A 324 7.87 -20.86 -26.41
C GLU A 324 6.80 -21.89 -26.74
N ALA A 325 7.06 -23.14 -26.34
CA ALA A 325 6.06 -24.21 -26.42
C ALA A 325 4.82 -23.83 -25.61
N GLN A 326 3.63 -23.99 -26.18
CA GLN A 326 2.41 -23.83 -25.42
C GLN A 326 2.19 -25.07 -24.54
N LEU A 327 2.25 -24.86 -23.23
CA LEU A 327 1.99 -25.91 -22.25
C LEU A 327 0.48 -26.25 -22.21
N PRO A 328 0.10 -27.52 -22.04
CA PRO A 328 -1.31 -27.93 -21.96
C PRO A 328 -1.89 -27.70 -20.57
N GLY A 329 -3.16 -27.29 -20.49
CA GLY A 329 -3.94 -27.25 -19.26
C GLY A 329 -4.30 -25.86 -18.77
N LEU A 330 -4.51 -25.74 -17.45
CA LEU A 330 -4.96 -24.53 -16.77
C LEU A 330 -3.79 -23.77 -16.15
N ALA A 331 -3.90 -22.45 -16.06
CA ALA A 331 -2.90 -21.61 -15.40
C ALA A 331 -3.11 -21.57 -13.88
N TYR A 332 -2.22 -22.25 -13.17
CA TYR A 332 -2.12 -22.22 -11.72
C TYR A 332 -1.06 -21.23 -11.26
N ARG A 333 -1.34 -20.52 -10.17
CA ARG A 333 -0.36 -19.73 -9.43
C ARG A 333 -0.17 -20.34 -8.06
N LEU A 334 1.02 -20.83 -7.78
CA LEU A 334 1.42 -21.38 -6.50
C LEU A 334 2.19 -20.32 -5.72
N LEU A 335 1.81 -20.09 -4.47
CA LEU A 335 2.53 -19.22 -3.56
C LEU A 335 3.47 -20.05 -2.69
N THR A 336 4.73 -19.63 -2.65
CA THR A 336 5.75 -20.16 -1.76
C THR A 336 6.25 -19.05 -0.84
N ILE A 337 6.50 -19.40 0.42
CA ILE A 337 7.08 -18.51 1.45
C ILE A 337 8.18 -19.31 2.16
N ASP A 338 9.40 -18.77 2.17
CA ASP A 338 10.59 -19.39 2.77
C ASP A 338 10.85 -20.81 2.26
N GLY A 339 10.76 -21.00 0.94
CA GLY A 339 10.93 -22.31 0.29
C GLY A 339 9.79 -23.31 0.56
N ARG A 340 8.71 -22.89 1.23
CA ARG A 340 7.56 -23.75 1.56
C ARG A 340 6.34 -23.38 0.75
N PHE A 341 5.63 -24.39 0.24
CA PHE A 341 4.34 -24.21 -0.40
C PHE A 341 3.30 -23.68 0.61
N VAL A 342 2.56 -22.64 0.22
CA VAL A 342 1.55 -22.00 1.07
C VAL A 342 0.14 -22.20 0.54
N ALA A 343 -0.10 -21.83 -0.72
CA ALA A 343 -1.43 -21.85 -1.33
C ALA A 343 -1.30 -21.96 -2.86
N ALA A 344 -2.35 -22.42 -3.53
CA ALA A 344 -2.45 -22.36 -4.98
C ALA A 344 -3.81 -21.78 -5.38
N VAL A 345 -3.82 -21.08 -6.50
CA VAL A 345 -5.04 -20.62 -7.15
C VAL A 345 -4.98 -20.99 -8.63
N VAL A 346 -6.13 -21.16 -9.25
CA VAL A 346 -6.27 -21.37 -10.69
C VAL A 346 -7.02 -20.20 -11.30
N SER A 347 -6.51 -19.69 -12.41
CA SER A 347 -7.20 -18.68 -13.21
C SER A 347 -8.12 -19.40 -14.19
N THR A 348 -9.38 -19.00 -14.26
CA THR A 348 -10.33 -19.57 -15.21
C THR A 348 -10.98 -18.46 -16.03
N PRO A 349 -11.33 -18.72 -17.31
CA PRO A 349 -12.13 -17.78 -18.08
C PRO A 349 -13.47 -17.51 -17.39
N GLY A 350 -14.09 -16.38 -17.69
CA GLY A 350 -15.42 -16.06 -17.17
C GLY A 350 -16.41 -17.10 -17.66
N ARG A 351 -17.03 -17.84 -16.74
CA ARG A 351 -18.01 -18.89 -17.05
C ARG A 351 -19.33 -18.59 -16.37
N LEU A 352 -20.42 -18.84 -17.08
CA LEU A 352 -21.78 -18.79 -16.56
C LEU A 352 -22.42 -20.16 -16.77
N VAL A 353 -23.23 -20.60 -15.81
CA VAL A 353 -24.03 -21.82 -15.95
C VAL A 353 -25.46 -21.40 -16.27
N GLY A 354 -25.95 -21.82 -17.43
CA GLY A 354 -27.33 -21.58 -17.83
C GLY A 354 -28.30 -22.31 -16.92
N ASP A 355 -29.41 -21.66 -16.61
CA ASP A 355 -30.51 -22.25 -15.84
C ASP A 355 -31.77 -22.46 -16.71
N GLY A 356 -31.67 -22.20 -18.02
CA GLY A 356 -32.76 -22.32 -18.97
C GLY A 356 -33.83 -21.23 -18.85
N ARG A 357 -33.63 -20.21 -18.01
CA ARG A 357 -34.64 -19.17 -17.73
C ARG A 357 -34.09 -17.76 -17.87
N ARG A 358 -32.91 -17.49 -17.32
CA ARG A 358 -32.27 -16.17 -17.32
C ARG A 358 -31.42 -15.97 -18.57
N SER A 359 -31.41 -14.77 -19.11
CA SER A 359 -30.48 -14.36 -20.16
C SER A 359 -29.03 -14.32 -19.63
N LEU A 360 -28.04 -14.33 -20.53
CA LEU A 360 -26.64 -14.13 -20.13
C LEU A 360 -26.44 -12.80 -19.39
N ARG A 361 -27.15 -11.74 -19.77
CA ARG A 361 -27.16 -10.45 -19.07
C ARG A 361 -27.61 -10.58 -17.62
N GLU A 362 -28.73 -11.25 -17.38
CA GLU A 362 -29.25 -11.47 -16.03
C GLU A 362 -28.34 -12.38 -15.19
N LEU A 363 -27.69 -13.37 -15.82
CA LEU A 363 -26.70 -14.23 -15.17
C LEU A 363 -25.42 -13.46 -14.80
N VAL A 364 -24.97 -12.53 -15.66
CA VAL A 364 -23.87 -11.61 -15.34
C VAL A 364 -24.24 -10.70 -14.16
N ASP A 365 -25.44 -10.15 -14.15
CA ASP A 365 -25.90 -9.29 -13.05
C ASP A 365 -25.93 -10.06 -11.73
N GLU A 366 -26.40 -11.31 -11.74
CA GLU A 366 -26.34 -12.19 -10.58
C GLU A 366 -24.90 -12.50 -10.15
N ALA A 367 -24.00 -12.83 -11.08
CA ALA A 367 -22.59 -13.07 -10.77
C ALA A 367 -21.91 -11.83 -10.16
N ASN A 368 -22.30 -10.63 -10.58
CA ASN A 368 -21.81 -9.37 -10.05
C ASN A 368 -22.40 -9.01 -8.67
N ARG A 369 -23.52 -9.64 -8.25
CA ARG A 369 -24.06 -9.50 -6.88
C ARG A 369 -23.21 -10.23 -5.84
N ILE A 370 -22.26 -11.08 -6.22
CA ILE A 370 -21.37 -11.72 -5.25
C ILE A 370 -20.55 -10.64 -4.52
N PRO A 371 -20.49 -10.64 -3.16
CA PRO A 371 -19.90 -9.53 -2.37
C PRO A 371 -18.52 -9.05 -2.81
N ARG A 372 -17.63 -9.97 -3.23
CA ARG A 372 -16.27 -9.61 -3.68
C ARG A 372 -16.19 -8.93 -5.05
N ARG A 373 -17.25 -8.93 -5.85
CA ARG A 373 -17.40 -8.14 -7.08
C ARG A 373 -18.16 -6.84 -6.84
N GLN A 374 -18.71 -6.62 -5.65
CA GLN A 374 -19.45 -5.41 -5.34
C GLN A 374 -18.54 -4.22 -5.01
N ARG A 375 -18.96 -3.04 -5.50
CA ARG A 375 -18.44 -1.74 -5.08
C ARG A 375 -18.74 -1.48 -3.60
N PRO A 376 -17.97 -0.62 -2.91
CA PRO A 376 -16.93 0.32 -3.40
C PRO A 376 -15.50 -0.23 -3.46
N ARG A 377 -15.25 -1.43 -2.94
CA ARG A 377 -13.89 -2.01 -2.90
C ARG A 377 -13.92 -3.46 -3.40
N PRO A 378 -14.29 -3.67 -4.68
CA PRO A 378 -14.42 -5.01 -5.22
C PRO A 378 -13.04 -5.65 -5.28
N ILE A 379 -12.89 -6.83 -4.68
CA ILE A 379 -11.63 -7.56 -4.67
C ILE A 379 -11.44 -8.41 -5.94
N GLN A 380 -12.53 -8.69 -6.64
CA GLN A 380 -12.57 -9.17 -8.02
C GLN A 380 -13.25 -8.14 -8.91
N ARG A 381 -12.77 -7.93 -10.14
CA ARG A 381 -13.40 -6.97 -11.05
C ARG A 381 -14.84 -7.40 -11.36
N PRO A 382 -15.83 -6.49 -11.33
CA PRO A 382 -17.13 -6.78 -11.90
C PRO A 382 -16.98 -7.20 -13.38
N ILE A 383 -17.82 -8.14 -13.80
CA ILE A 383 -17.93 -8.54 -15.20
C ILE A 383 -18.61 -7.40 -15.94
N ALA A 384 -17.93 -6.82 -16.94
CA ALA A 384 -18.46 -5.79 -17.81
C ALA A 384 -18.64 -6.36 -19.22
N TRP A 385 -19.66 -5.90 -19.93
CA TRP A 385 -19.88 -6.24 -21.34
C TRP A 385 -18.91 -5.46 -22.22
N THR A 386 -17.82 -6.11 -22.61
CA THR A 386 -16.82 -5.51 -23.52
C THR A 386 -17.06 -5.98 -24.96
N PRO A 387 -16.58 -5.22 -25.98
CA PRO A 387 -16.67 -5.64 -27.38
C PRO A 387 -16.09 -7.04 -27.61
N GLU A 388 -15.00 -7.39 -26.93
CA GLU A 388 -14.33 -8.69 -27.04
C GLU A 388 -15.19 -9.85 -26.51
N ILE A 389 -15.95 -9.63 -25.42
CA ILE A 389 -16.91 -10.63 -24.92
C ILE A 389 -18.04 -10.80 -25.92
N ILE A 390 -18.60 -9.70 -26.42
CA ILE A 390 -19.72 -9.74 -27.37
C ILE A 390 -19.30 -10.48 -28.66
N GLU A 391 -18.12 -10.16 -29.20
CA GLU A 391 -17.57 -10.83 -30.37
C GLU A 391 -17.29 -12.32 -30.12
N HIS A 392 -16.78 -12.67 -28.93
CA HIS A 392 -16.54 -14.07 -28.57
C HIS A 392 -17.84 -14.87 -28.50
N LEU A 393 -18.89 -14.33 -27.87
CA LEU A 393 -20.20 -14.98 -27.79
C LEU A 393 -20.83 -15.13 -29.18
N ALA A 394 -20.79 -14.08 -30.00
CA ALA A 394 -21.34 -14.11 -31.37
C ALA A 394 -20.68 -15.20 -32.22
N ARG A 395 -19.36 -15.38 -32.12
CA ARG A 395 -18.63 -16.48 -32.79
C ARG A 395 -19.06 -17.88 -32.35
N HIS A 396 -19.70 -18.01 -31.19
CA HIS A 396 -20.25 -19.27 -30.69
C HIS A 396 -21.78 -19.34 -30.82
N GLY A 397 -22.39 -18.44 -31.59
CA GLY A 397 -23.85 -18.41 -31.79
C GLY A 397 -24.64 -17.98 -30.56
N LEU A 398 -24.00 -17.24 -29.63
CA LEU A 398 -24.61 -16.72 -28.41
C LEU A 398 -24.68 -15.20 -28.45
N GLU A 399 -25.66 -14.63 -27.74
CA GLU A 399 -25.81 -13.18 -27.59
C GLU A 399 -26.16 -12.81 -26.14
N PRO A 400 -25.87 -11.59 -25.66
CA PRO A 400 -26.08 -11.21 -24.26
C PRO A 400 -27.50 -11.40 -23.75
N ASP A 401 -28.51 -11.24 -24.61
CA ASP A 401 -29.93 -11.34 -24.23
C ASP A 401 -30.48 -12.77 -24.46
N GLY A 402 -29.65 -13.68 -24.97
CA GLY A 402 -29.98 -15.10 -25.17
C GLY A 402 -30.03 -15.89 -23.85
N VAL A 403 -30.93 -16.87 -23.79
CA VAL A 403 -31.12 -17.76 -22.63
C VAL A 403 -30.37 -19.07 -22.85
N PRO A 404 -29.24 -19.32 -22.16
CA PRO A 404 -28.53 -20.58 -22.25
C PRO A 404 -29.34 -21.73 -21.64
N ALA A 405 -29.27 -22.91 -22.27
CA ALA A 405 -29.94 -24.11 -21.78
C ALA A 405 -29.51 -24.46 -20.34
N ALA A 406 -30.42 -25.05 -19.57
CA ALA A 406 -30.14 -25.45 -18.20
C ALA A 406 -28.94 -26.42 -18.14
N GLY A 407 -27.97 -26.12 -17.27
CA GLY A 407 -26.72 -26.88 -17.11
C GLY A 407 -25.64 -26.60 -18.15
N SER A 408 -25.92 -25.78 -19.18
CA SER A 408 -24.88 -25.42 -20.18
C SER A 408 -23.88 -24.43 -19.61
N VAL A 409 -22.58 -24.69 -19.81
CA VAL A 409 -21.51 -23.78 -19.38
C VAL A 409 -21.13 -22.86 -20.53
N VAL A 410 -21.45 -21.58 -20.39
CA VAL A 410 -21.10 -20.54 -21.37
C VAL A 410 -19.80 -19.87 -20.94
N SER A 411 -18.80 -19.88 -21.81
CA SER A 411 -17.57 -19.10 -21.65
C SER A 411 -17.79 -17.69 -22.20
N LEU A 412 -17.63 -16.66 -21.36
CA LEU A 412 -17.75 -15.26 -21.76
C LEU A 412 -16.58 -14.83 -22.67
N HIS A 413 -15.42 -15.44 -22.48
CA HIS A 413 -14.24 -15.22 -23.28
C HIS A 413 -13.27 -16.39 -23.12
N TRP A 414 -12.26 -16.51 -23.98
CA TRP A 414 -11.21 -17.53 -23.86
C TRP A 414 -10.11 -17.14 -22.86
N SER A 415 -9.86 -15.84 -22.71
CA SER A 415 -8.86 -15.28 -21.80
C SER A 415 -9.35 -15.27 -20.36
N GLU A 416 -8.48 -15.65 -19.44
CA GLU A 416 -8.71 -15.69 -17.98
C GLU A 416 -8.61 -14.32 -17.30
N GLN A 417 -8.43 -13.24 -18.08
CA GLN A 417 -8.26 -11.91 -17.53
C GLN A 417 -9.56 -11.40 -16.91
N GLY A 418 -9.46 -10.78 -15.73
CA GLY A 418 -10.63 -10.29 -14.99
C GLY A 418 -11.48 -9.27 -15.76
N ARG A 419 -10.91 -8.54 -16.74
CA ARG A 419 -11.69 -7.65 -17.62
C ARG A 419 -12.65 -8.40 -18.56
N HIS A 420 -12.37 -9.67 -18.84
CA HIS A 420 -13.22 -10.55 -19.64
C HIS A 420 -14.05 -11.51 -18.76
N GLY A 421 -14.29 -11.12 -17.50
CA GLY A 421 -15.04 -11.92 -16.54
C GLY A 421 -14.26 -13.07 -15.88
N GLY A 422 -12.97 -13.21 -16.18
CA GLY A 422 -12.11 -14.22 -15.57
C GLY A 422 -12.17 -14.23 -14.04
N SER A 423 -12.12 -15.42 -13.47
CA SER A 423 -12.18 -15.66 -12.03
C SER A 423 -10.90 -16.33 -11.56
N ILE A 424 -10.59 -16.16 -10.28
CA ILE A 424 -9.49 -16.85 -9.63
C ILE A 424 -10.12 -17.72 -8.54
N LEU A 425 -9.89 -19.02 -8.65
CA LEU A 425 -10.45 -20.03 -7.76
C LEU A 425 -9.33 -20.59 -6.88
N GLY A 426 -9.63 -20.81 -5.60
CA GLY A 426 -8.75 -21.53 -4.68
C GLY A 426 -8.64 -22.97 -5.14
N VAL A 427 -7.46 -23.56 -4.96
CA VAL A 427 -7.29 -24.99 -5.16
C VAL A 427 -7.50 -25.67 -3.82
N ASP A 428 -8.72 -26.17 -3.61
CA ASP A 428 -9.14 -26.82 -2.36
C ASP A 428 -8.86 -28.33 -2.36
N GLY A 429 -8.69 -28.91 -3.56
CA GLY A 429 -8.35 -30.31 -3.77
C GLY A 429 -6.88 -30.65 -3.51
N PRO A 430 -6.53 -31.95 -3.51
CA PRO A 430 -5.14 -32.36 -3.32
C PRO A 430 -4.27 -31.83 -4.46
N ILE A 431 -3.15 -31.20 -4.11
CA ILE A 431 -2.08 -30.89 -5.07
C ILE A 431 -1.08 -32.03 -5.05
N HIS A 432 -0.60 -32.47 -6.20
CA HIS A 432 0.41 -33.53 -6.26
C HIS A 432 1.73 -33.07 -5.61
N PRO A 433 2.41 -33.91 -4.80
CA PRO A 433 3.72 -33.58 -4.21
C PRO A 433 4.75 -33.07 -5.22
N ASP A 434 4.86 -33.70 -6.39
CA ASP A 434 5.81 -33.29 -7.44
C ASP A 434 5.61 -31.84 -7.90
N ASN A 435 4.36 -31.36 -7.98
CA ASN A 435 4.05 -29.99 -8.39
C ASN A 435 4.45 -29.01 -7.27
N ARG A 436 4.15 -29.34 -6.00
CA ARG A 436 4.60 -28.54 -4.85
C ARG A 436 6.12 -28.48 -4.77
N MET A 437 6.79 -29.61 -4.92
CA MET A 437 8.25 -29.71 -4.85
C MET A 437 8.90 -28.92 -5.99
N ALA A 438 8.39 -29.03 -7.22
CA ALA A 438 8.88 -28.24 -8.35
C ALA A 438 8.75 -26.72 -8.09
N ALA A 439 7.62 -26.28 -7.54
CA ALA A 439 7.41 -24.87 -7.19
C ALA A 439 8.34 -24.39 -6.06
N CYS A 440 8.51 -25.17 -5.00
CA CYS A 440 9.41 -24.85 -3.89
C CYS A 440 10.87 -24.80 -4.38
N GLN A 441 11.31 -25.80 -5.13
CA GLN A 441 12.65 -25.85 -5.70
C GLN A 441 12.90 -24.71 -6.69
N ALA A 442 11.89 -24.27 -7.44
CA ALA A 442 12.00 -23.10 -8.31
C ALA A 442 12.25 -21.82 -7.51
N ALA A 443 11.54 -21.62 -6.39
CA ALA A 443 11.77 -20.50 -5.49
C ALA A 443 13.19 -20.51 -4.91
N ASP A 444 13.67 -21.67 -4.47
CA ASP A 444 15.01 -21.84 -3.91
C ASP A 444 16.11 -21.61 -4.95
N LEU A 445 15.94 -22.14 -6.17
CA LEU A 445 16.89 -21.96 -7.27
C LEU A 445 17.01 -20.49 -7.68
N VAL A 446 15.90 -19.74 -7.68
CA VAL A 446 15.93 -18.31 -7.97
C VAL A 446 16.43 -17.51 -6.76
N GLY A 447 16.20 -17.98 -5.54
CA GLY A 447 16.66 -17.35 -4.31
C GLY A 447 15.74 -16.22 -3.85
N ILE A 448 14.43 -16.44 -3.91
CA ILE A 448 13.39 -15.50 -3.47
C ILE A 448 12.60 -16.14 -2.34
N ASP A 449 12.42 -15.38 -1.26
CA ASP A 449 11.74 -15.82 -0.05
C ASP A 449 10.21 -15.83 -0.18
N VAL A 450 9.60 -14.84 -0.85
CA VAL A 450 8.15 -14.81 -1.12
C VAL A 450 7.92 -14.80 -2.61
N CYS A 451 7.41 -15.92 -3.14
CA CYS A 451 7.38 -16.12 -4.59
C CYS A 451 6.06 -16.69 -5.11
N GLY A 452 5.58 -16.11 -6.21
CA GLY A 452 4.46 -16.65 -7.00
C GLY A 452 4.98 -17.42 -8.20
N ILE A 453 4.79 -18.73 -8.20
CA ILE A 453 5.18 -19.64 -9.29
C ILE A 453 3.98 -19.86 -10.19
N ASP A 454 4.07 -19.40 -11.43
CA ASP A 454 3.03 -19.59 -12.42
C ASP A 454 3.31 -20.89 -13.18
N MET A 455 2.42 -21.87 -13.06
CA MET A 455 2.50 -23.18 -13.70
C MET A 455 1.30 -23.41 -14.61
N VAL A 456 1.51 -24.04 -15.76
CA VAL A 456 0.43 -24.53 -16.61
C VAL A 456 0.43 -26.05 -16.54
N LEU A 457 -0.67 -26.62 -16.06
CA LEU A 457 -0.82 -28.06 -15.81
C LEU A 457 -2.21 -28.52 -16.26
N PRO A 458 -2.35 -29.70 -16.89
CA PRO A 458 -3.67 -30.26 -17.18
C PRO A 458 -4.49 -30.53 -15.91
N ASP A 459 -3.82 -31.06 -14.88
CA ASP A 459 -4.41 -31.33 -13.57
C ASP A 459 -3.34 -31.18 -12.48
N ILE A 460 -3.54 -30.25 -11.55
CA ILE A 460 -2.61 -29.99 -10.45
C ILE A 460 -2.59 -31.11 -9.40
N ALA A 461 -3.61 -31.97 -9.38
CA ALA A 461 -3.69 -33.14 -8.49
C ALA A 461 -2.84 -34.32 -8.97
N ARG A 462 -2.36 -34.29 -10.22
CA ARG A 462 -1.49 -35.30 -10.82
C ARG A 462 -0.09 -34.76 -11.05
N SER A 463 0.90 -35.65 -11.13
CA SER A 463 2.28 -35.24 -11.38
C SER A 463 2.44 -34.61 -12.76
N TRP A 464 3.14 -33.47 -12.84
CA TRP A 464 3.59 -32.89 -14.11
C TRP A 464 4.40 -33.88 -14.97
N ARG A 465 5.02 -34.90 -14.36
CA ARG A 465 5.77 -35.95 -15.06
C ARG A 465 4.85 -36.85 -15.89
N GLU A 466 3.60 -37.02 -15.47
CA GLU A 466 2.61 -37.85 -16.13
C GLU A 466 1.76 -37.05 -17.12
N THR A 467 1.31 -35.86 -16.69
CA THR A 467 0.36 -35.05 -17.47
C THR A 467 1.05 -34.10 -18.45
N GLY A 468 2.35 -33.87 -18.29
CA GLY A 468 3.03 -32.73 -18.90
C GLY A 468 2.67 -31.42 -18.20
N GLY A 469 3.04 -30.31 -18.83
CA GLY A 469 2.96 -28.97 -18.25
C GLY A 469 4.28 -28.53 -17.62
N GLY A 470 4.27 -27.41 -16.90
CA GLY A 470 5.49 -26.83 -16.33
C GLY A 470 5.37 -25.40 -15.86
N ILE A 471 6.49 -24.86 -15.40
CA ILE A 471 6.64 -23.51 -14.86
C ILE A 471 6.84 -22.54 -16.01
N CYS A 472 6.04 -21.47 -16.01
CA CYS A 472 6.11 -20.38 -16.99
C CYS A 472 6.86 -19.16 -16.44
N GLU A 473 6.67 -18.85 -15.15
CA GLU A 473 7.18 -17.62 -14.54
C GLU A 473 7.39 -17.80 -13.03
N VAL A 474 8.38 -17.09 -12.48
CA VAL A 474 8.71 -17.03 -11.05
C VAL A 474 8.68 -15.57 -10.63
N ASN A 475 7.64 -15.15 -9.93
CA ASN A 475 7.38 -13.76 -9.60
C ASN A 475 7.94 -13.40 -8.22
N ARG A 476 8.83 -12.41 -8.17
CA ARG A 476 9.48 -11.93 -6.93
C ARG A 476 8.63 -11.06 -6.00
N SER A 477 7.50 -10.57 -6.50
CA SER A 477 6.59 -9.70 -5.77
C SER A 477 5.16 -10.16 -6.06
N PRO A 478 4.80 -11.40 -5.68
CA PRO A 478 3.46 -11.92 -5.96
C PRO A 478 2.42 -11.06 -5.27
N GLY A 479 1.29 -10.84 -5.93
CA GLY A 479 0.16 -10.18 -5.30
C GLY A 479 -0.61 -11.16 -4.43
N LEU A 480 -0.56 -10.99 -3.11
CA LEU A 480 -1.23 -11.89 -2.17
C LEU A 480 -2.74 -11.87 -2.32
N ARG A 481 -3.32 -10.76 -2.81
CA ARG A 481 -4.77 -10.62 -2.99
C ARG A 481 -5.38 -11.77 -3.78
N TYR A 482 -4.66 -12.32 -4.75
CA TYR A 482 -5.15 -13.44 -5.55
C TYR A 482 -5.48 -14.65 -4.70
N HIS A 483 -4.64 -14.94 -3.69
CA HIS A 483 -4.86 -16.06 -2.78
C HIS A 483 -5.79 -15.71 -1.62
N MET A 484 -5.92 -14.43 -1.27
CA MET A 484 -6.81 -13.99 -0.20
C MET A 484 -8.29 -13.98 -0.59
N VAL A 485 -8.60 -13.93 -1.88
CA VAL A 485 -9.98 -13.69 -2.37
C VAL A 485 -10.48 -14.72 -3.37
N ALA A 486 -9.67 -15.74 -3.61
CA ALA A 486 -10.07 -16.81 -4.49
C ALA A 486 -11.27 -17.57 -3.90
N ASP A 487 -12.17 -18.05 -4.75
CA ASP A 487 -13.28 -18.90 -4.29
C ASP A 487 -12.78 -20.12 -3.54
N GLY A 488 -13.39 -20.45 -2.40
CA GLY A 488 -13.00 -21.62 -1.63
C GLY A 488 -11.68 -21.47 -0.85
N ALA A 489 -10.95 -20.36 -0.99
CA ALA A 489 -9.68 -20.18 -0.30
C ALA A 489 -9.85 -20.11 1.23
N GLU A 490 -9.45 -21.18 1.93
CA GLU A 490 -9.44 -21.25 3.40
C GLU A 490 -8.07 -20.88 4.00
N THR A 491 -7.02 -20.78 3.19
CA THR A 491 -5.65 -20.60 3.70
C THR A 491 -5.42 -19.15 4.18
N PRO A 492 -4.97 -18.94 5.43
CA PRO A 492 -4.68 -17.60 5.97
C PRO A 492 -3.35 -17.06 5.43
N VAL A 493 -3.27 -16.81 4.12
CA VAL A 493 -2.05 -16.41 3.40
C VAL A 493 -1.41 -15.16 4.00
N LEU A 494 -2.21 -14.14 4.29
CA LEU A 494 -1.70 -12.90 4.88
C LEU A 494 -1.09 -13.14 6.27
N GLY A 495 -1.69 -14.03 7.07
CA GLY A 495 -1.14 -14.42 8.37
C GLY A 495 0.24 -15.05 8.23
N ARG A 496 0.37 -16.07 7.35
CA ARG A 496 1.65 -16.73 7.10
C ARG A 496 2.72 -15.79 6.54
N TYR A 497 2.33 -14.86 5.67
CA TYR A 497 3.24 -13.83 5.18
C TYR A 497 3.75 -12.91 6.29
N LEU A 498 2.85 -12.49 7.20
CA LEU A 498 3.25 -11.68 8.34
C LEU A 498 4.11 -12.46 9.33
N ASP A 499 3.86 -13.76 9.55
CA ASP A 499 4.72 -14.61 10.38
C ASP A 499 6.13 -14.69 9.77
N HIS A 500 6.23 -14.88 8.45
CA HIS A 500 7.53 -14.85 7.76
C HIS A 500 8.26 -13.51 7.89
N LEU A 501 7.53 -12.39 7.77
CA LEU A 501 8.08 -11.06 7.92
C LEU A 501 8.52 -10.74 9.35
N LEU A 502 7.74 -11.19 10.34
CA LEU A 502 7.82 -10.71 11.71
C LEU A 502 8.43 -11.71 12.67
N ASP A 503 8.51 -13.00 12.34
CA ASP A 503 9.03 -14.01 13.25
C ASP A 503 10.37 -14.58 12.77
N CYS A 504 10.68 -14.44 11.49
CA CYS A 504 11.95 -14.91 10.97
C CYS A 504 13.06 -13.86 11.15
N PRO A 505 14.22 -14.22 11.71
CA PRO A 505 15.38 -13.33 11.79
C PRO A 505 15.79 -12.84 10.40
N CYS A 506 16.16 -11.57 10.27
CA CYS A 506 16.84 -11.12 9.06
C CYS A 506 18.27 -11.69 9.09
N PRO A 507 18.74 -12.33 8.01
CA PRO A 507 20.16 -12.67 7.88
C PRO A 507 21.05 -11.42 7.73
N CYS A 508 20.43 -10.26 7.48
CA CYS A 508 21.10 -8.98 7.35
C CYS A 508 21.37 -8.33 8.72
N PRO A 509 22.51 -7.64 8.91
CA PRO A 509 22.82 -6.95 10.18
C PRO A 509 21.91 -5.74 10.44
N PHE A 510 21.07 -5.37 9.48
CA PHE A 510 20.19 -4.20 9.52
C PHE A 510 18.72 -4.55 9.84
N GLY A 511 18.41 -5.83 10.03
CA GLY A 511 17.08 -6.29 10.41
C GLY A 511 17.11 -7.00 11.77
N PRO A 512 15.95 -7.48 12.23
CA PRO A 512 15.87 -8.11 13.55
C PRO A 512 16.75 -9.35 13.63
N SER A 513 17.43 -9.49 14.76
CA SER A 513 18.33 -10.60 15.03
C SER A 513 17.58 -11.82 15.58
N GLY A 514 18.22 -12.98 15.57
CA GLY A 514 17.68 -14.18 16.24
C GLY A 514 17.44 -13.99 17.74
N ALA A 515 18.16 -13.06 18.38
CA ALA A 515 17.99 -12.72 19.79
C ALA A 515 16.68 -11.96 20.07
N ASP A 516 16.06 -11.33 19.07
CA ASP A 516 14.75 -10.69 19.24
C ASP A 516 13.61 -11.72 19.31
N GLY A 517 13.86 -12.97 18.89
CA GLY A 517 12.92 -14.09 18.96
C GLY A 517 11.67 -13.96 18.04
N PRO A 518 10.98 -15.09 17.78
CA PRO A 518 9.62 -15.07 17.23
C PRO A 518 8.67 -14.35 18.19
N GLY A 519 7.78 -13.50 17.68
CA GLY A 519 6.81 -12.76 18.52
C GLY A 519 7.39 -11.69 19.46
N GLY A 520 8.70 -11.42 19.40
CA GLY A 520 9.32 -10.36 20.19
C GLY A 520 8.85 -8.95 19.81
N PRO A 521 9.01 -7.96 20.71
CA PRO A 521 8.56 -6.59 20.45
C PRO A 521 9.29 -6.01 19.23
N ARG A 522 8.53 -5.54 18.24
CA ARG A 522 9.07 -4.84 17.06
C ARG A 522 9.38 -3.37 17.34
N THR A 523 9.39 -2.97 18.60
CA THR A 523 9.54 -1.59 19.08
C THR A 523 10.80 -1.43 19.92
N ILE A 524 11.30 -0.20 20.02
CA ILE A 524 12.44 0.20 20.86
C ILE A 524 11.96 1.14 21.96
N PRO A 525 12.61 1.23 23.14
CA PRO A 525 12.24 2.24 24.12
C PRO A 525 12.28 3.65 23.56
N ILE A 526 11.25 4.46 23.82
CA ILE A 526 11.21 5.89 23.47
C ILE A 526 10.93 6.70 24.73
N LEU A 527 11.97 7.35 25.24
CA LEU A 527 11.92 8.22 26.42
C LEU A 527 11.86 9.69 25.99
N VAL A 528 10.83 10.39 26.44
CA VAL A 528 10.54 11.77 26.07
C VAL A 528 10.63 12.66 27.30
N PHE A 529 11.65 13.52 27.34
CA PHE A 529 11.77 14.54 28.36
C PHE A 529 11.06 15.81 27.88
N VAL A 530 9.99 16.18 28.59
CA VAL A 530 9.12 17.30 28.22
C VAL A 530 9.58 18.56 28.96
N GLY A 531 10.28 19.44 28.26
CA GLY A 531 10.88 20.65 28.84
C GLY A 531 11.94 21.29 27.94
N GLY A 532 12.73 22.19 28.52
CA GLY A 532 13.81 22.91 27.86
C GLY A 532 15.19 22.33 28.18
N GLY A 533 16.19 23.22 28.28
CA GLY A 533 17.58 22.84 28.53
C GLY A 533 17.81 22.14 29.88
N GLU A 534 16.95 22.38 30.87
CA GLU A 534 16.99 21.73 32.18
C GLU A 534 16.83 20.21 32.10
N MET A 535 16.22 19.71 31.02
CA MET A 535 16.01 18.29 30.78
C MET A 535 17.20 17.58 30.14
N GLU A 536 18.22 18.32 29.71
CA GLU A 536 19.31 17.76 28.92
C GLU A 536 20.20 16.81 29.71
N ALA A 537 20.69 17.22 30.89
CA ALA A 537 21.54 16.35 31.70
C ALA A 537 20.82 15.06 32.16
N PRO A 538 19.56 15.10 32.64
CA PRO A 538 18.77 13.89 32.90
C PRO A 538 18.59 12.99 31.67
N ALA A 539 18.33 13.57 30.49
CA ALA A 539 18.20 12.81 29.25
C ALA A 539 19.49 12.08 28.86
N LEU A 540 20.64 12.72 29.00
CA LEU A 540 21.94 12.09 28.74
C LEU A 540 22.24 10.98 29.74
N ALA A 541 21.88 11.16 31.01
CA ALA A 541 22.02 10.11 32.03
C ALA A 541 21.14 8.87 31.73
N ALA A 542 19.91 9.10 31.26
CA ALA A 542 19.01 8.04 30.82
C ALA A 542 19.56 7.28 29.60
N ALA A 543 20.10 7.99 28.62
CA ALA A 543 20.73 7.38 27.45
C ALA A 543 21.94 6.51 27.82
N ALA A 544 22.84 7.02 28.68
CA ALA A 544 23.97 6.24 29.19
C ALA A 544 23.53 4.98 29.98
N ARG A 545 22.35 5.03 30.61
CA ARG A 545 21.76 3.86 31.28
C ARG A 545 21.25 2.83 30.29
N LEU A 546 20.56 3.25 29.23
CA LEU A 546 20.13 2.37 28.13
C LEU A 546 21.34 1.71 27.42
N GLU A 547 22.44 2.43 27.25
CA GLU A 547 23.70 1.87 26.71
C GLU A 547 24.25 0.74 27.56
N ARG A 548 24.16 0.82 28.90
CA ARG A 548 24.59 -0.27 29.81
C ARG A 548 23.74 -1.52 29.66
N HIS A 549 22.49 -1.39 29.20
CA HIS A 549 21.64 -2.51 28.81
C HIS A 549 21.96 -3.01 27.38
N GLY A 550 22.93 -2.44 26.67
CA GLY A 550 23.24 -2.81 25.29
C GLY A 550 22.26 -2.24 24.26
N LEU A 551 21.48 -1.22 24.63
CA LEU A 551 20.60 -0.50 23.71
C LEU A 551 21.31 0.77 23.23
N ALA A 552 21.75 0.78 21.98
CA ALA A 552 22.39 1.94 21.38
C ALA A 552 21.40 3.13 21.25
N PRO A 553 21.65 4.28 21.89
CA PRO A 553 20.68 5.36 21.93
C PRO A 553 20.73 6.24 20.68
N GLY A 554 19.56 6.65 20.21
CA GLY A 554 19.36 7.84 19.40
C GLY A 554 19.07 9.02 20.30
N LEU A 555 19.82 10.10 20.16
CA LEU A 555 19.70 11.30 20.97
C LEU A 555 19.14 12.45 20.13
N ALA A 556 18.10 13.11 20.63
CA ALA A 556 17.62 14.39 20.12
C ALA A 556 17.41 15.36 21.29
N THR A 557 18.47 16.06 21.68
CA THR A 557 18.51 17.01 22.80
C THR A 557 18.72 18.44 22.28
N ALA A 558 18.95 19.41 23.17
CA ALA A 558 19.26 20.77 22.76
C ALA A 558 20.64 20.88 22.07
N SER A 559 21.66 20.17 22.59
CA SER A 559 23.03 20.22 22.09
C SER A 559 23.42 19.05 21.19
N ARG A 560 22.67 17.94 21.21
CA ARG A 560 23.04 16.70 20.48
C ARG A 560 21.91 16.18 19.61
N TYR A 561 22.25 15.86 18.37
CA TYR A 561 21.43 15.06 17.47
C TYR A 561 22.28 13.93 16.88
N MET A 562 22.06 12.70 17.34
CA MET A 562 22.96 11.56 17.11
C MET A 562 22.21 10.24 17.01
N ALA A 563 22.76 9.29 16.27
CA ALA A 563 22.31 7.90 16.23
C ALA A 563 23.45 6.96 16.60
N ALA A 564 23.31 6.19 17.69
CA ALA A 564 24.30 5.20 18.12
C ALA A 564 25.74 5.77 18.21
N GLY A 565 25.87 6.98 18.77
CA GLY A 565 27.16 7.67 18.91
C GLY A 565 27.62 8.48 17.67
N LEU A 566 26.95 8.33 16.52
CA LEU A 566 27.26 9.09 15.31
C LEU A 566 26.51 10.44 15.30
N PRO A 567 27.19 11.59 15.23
CA PRO A 567 26.54 12.89 14.99
C PRO A 567 25.84 12.94 13.64
N LEU A 568 24.60 13.41 13.64
CA LEU A 568 23.77 13.54 12.45
C LEU A 568 23.52 15.01 12.11
N VAL A 569 23.18 15.27 10.85
CA VAL A 569 22.67 16.59 10.44
C VAL A 569 21.28 16.79 11.05
N ASP A 570 21.17 17.74 11.97
CA ASP A 570 19.92 18.06 12.64
C ASP A 570 18.94 18.75 11.67
N PRO A 571 17.73 18.20 11.43
CA PRO A 571 16.71 18.88 10.62
C PRO A 571 16.25 20.22 11.19
N GLY A 572 16.50 20.46 12.48
CA GLY A 572 16.17 21.68 13.19
C GLY A 572 15.65 21.35 14.58
N ARG A 573 16.05 22.18 15.56
CA ARG A 573 15.66 22.01 16.96
C ARG A 573 14.14 21.96 17.09
N ASN A 574 13.65 21.07 17.95
CA ASN A 574 12.23 20.86 18.24
C ASN A 574 11.35 20.44 17.05
N GLN A 575 11.94 20.08 15.91
CA GLN A 575 11.17 19.56 14.79
C GLN A 575 10.76 18.10 15.00
N ALA A 576 9.51 17.79 14.68
CA ALA A 576 8.97 16.43 14.72
C ALA A 576 9.78 15.42 13.86
N GLY A 577 10.45 15.92 12.81
CA GLY A 577 11.33 15.12 11.95
C GLY A 577 12.52 14.48 12.68
N ARG A 578 12.96 15.01 13.83
CA ARG A 578 14.06 14.46 14.62
C ARG A 578 13.73 13.06 15.13
N VAL A 579 12.57 12.91 15.77
CA VAL A 579 12.13 11.61 16.32
C VAL A 579 11.94 10.61 15.19
N ARG A 580 11.24 11.01 14.12
CA ARG A 580 10.96 10.14 12.97
C ARG A 580 12.24 9.56 12.34
N ARG A 581 13.27 10.38 12.17
CA ARG A 581 14.55 9.93 11.59
C ARG A 581 15.27 8.94 12.51
N LEU A 582 15.26 9.18 13.83
CA LEU A 582 15.89 8.28 14.79
C LEU A 582 15.17 6.92 14.87
N VAL A 583 13.84 6.88 14.88
CA VAL A 583 13.10 5.60 14.90
C VAL A 583 13.20 4.81 13.58
N ASP A 584 13.66 5.43 12.50
CA ASP A 584 13.92 4.76 11.23
C ASP A 584 15.37 4.26 11.09
N ASP A 585 16.27 4.64 11.99
CA ASP A 585 17.68 4.27 11.94
C ASP A 585 17.90 2.84 12.48
N PRO A 586 18.43 1.90 11.67
CA PRO A 586 18.62 0.52 12.10
C PRO A 586 19.75 0.36 13.14
N ALA A 587 20.59 1.37 13.37
CA ALA A 587 21.63 1.32 14.40
C ALA A 587 21.07 1.58 15.81
N ILE A 588 19.87 2.14 15.92
CA ILE A 588 19.30 2.57 17.19
C ILE A 588 18.53 1.44 17.88
N GLY A 589 18.85 1.21 19.16
CA GLY A 589 18.14 0.31 20.07
C GLY A 589 17.20 1.02 21.06
N ALA A 590 17.27 2.34 21.20
CA ALA A 590 16.36 3.17 22.01
C ALA A 590 16.42 4.65 21.60
N VAL A 591 15.36 5.43 21.78
CA VAL A 591 15.33 6.88 21.54
C VAL A 591 15.21 7.63 22.86
N VAL A 592 16.04 8.66 23.03
CA VAL A 592 15.91 9.64 24.10
C VAL A 592 15.85 11.03 23.49
N VAL A 593 14.76 11.73 23.76
CA VAL A 593 14.48 13.04 23.16
C VAL A 593 14.07 14.04 24.22
N VAL A 594 14.58 15.27 24.10
CA VAL A 594 14.08 16.45 24.83
C VAL A 594 13.19 17.22 23.86
N VAL A 595 11.95 17.47 24.25
CA VAL A 595 10.98 18.20 23.43
C VAL A 595 10.41 19.36 24.22
N GLU A 596 10.49 20.55 23.64
CA GLU A 596 9.81 21.72 24.17
C GLU A 596 8.28 21.58 24.03
N PRO A 597 7.50 21.80 25.10
CA PRO A 597 6.06 21.56 25.08
C PRO A 597 5.30 22.30 23.97
N ALA A 598 5.67 23.57 23.72
CA ALA A 598 5.02 24.38 22.68
C ALA A 598 5.25 23.82 21.27
N ALA A 599 6.46 23.32 20.99
CA ALA A 599 6.78 22.75 19.70
C ALA A 599 6.06 21.41 19.47
N LEU A 600 5.96 20.55 20.50
CA LEU A 600 5.19 19.31 20.43
C LEU A 600 3.72 19.59 20.11
N LEU A 601 3.14 20.58 20.77
CA LEU A 601 1.73 20.96 20.55
C LEU A 601 1.49 21.54 19.15
N ALA A 602 2.47 22.27 18.60
CA ALA A 602 2.36 22.90 17.28
C ALA A 602 2.61 21.93 16.12
N GLN A 603 3.62 21.05 16.23
CA GLN A 603 4.10 20.22 15.11
C GLN A 603 3.75 18.73 15.26
N GLY A 604 3.38 18.29 16.45
CA GLY A 604 3.31 16.88 16.82
C GLY A 604 4.67 16.32 17.25
N PHE A 605 4.64 15.15 17.89
CA PHE A 605 5.81 14.44 18.39
C PHE A 605 6.71 13.89 17.27
N GLY A 606 6.13 13.51 16.13
CA GLY A 606 6.84 12.90 15.00
C GLY A 606 6.71 11.39 14.91
N HIS A 607 6.11 10.74 15.90
CA HIS A 607 5.92 9.29 15.94
C HIS A 607 4.60 8.91 16.62
N GLU A 608 4.07 7.72 16.30
CA GLU A 608 2.73 7.28 16.77
C GLU A 608 2.75 6.65 18.18
N ARG A 609 3.93 6.61 18.82
CA ARG A 609 4.16 5.92 20.08
C ARG A 609 5.26 6.58 20.90
N ALA A 610 5.14 6.54 22.21
CA ALA A 610 6.22 6.77 23.16
C ALA A 610 6.02 5.89 24.39
N ASP A 611 7.09 5.54 25.10
CA ASP A 611 7.01 4.66 26.29
C ASP A 611 6.88 5.47 27.58
N LEU A 612 7.64 6.57 27.68
CA LEU A 612 7.72 7.36 28.89
C LEU A 612 7.79 8.86 28.58
N ALA A 613 6.90 9.63 29.18
CA ALA A 613 6.94 11.08 29.24
C ALA A 613 7.45 11.51 30.62
N ILE A 614 8.64 12.09 30.65
CA ILE A 614 9.33 12.54 31.86
C ILE A 614 9.17 14.06 31.97
N LEU A 615 8.60 14.51 33.08
CA LEU A 615 8.34 15.92 33.36
C LEU A 615 9.16 16.39 34.56
N ALA A 616 9.33 17.71 34.67
CA ALA A 616 9.83 18.32 35.89
C ALA A 616 8.91 17.96 37.07
N ASP A 617 9.44 17.89 38.29
CA ASP A 617 8.64 17.50 39.47
C ASP A 617 7.48 18.48 39.75
N ARG A 618 7.59 19.72 39.25
CA ARG A 618 6.50 20.70 39.21
C ARG A 618 6.35 21.26 37.78
N PRO A 619 5.61 20.58 36.90
CA PRO A 619 5.49 20.98 35.50
C PRO A 619 4.50 22.14 35.31
N GLY A 620 4.77 22.99 34.31
CA GLY A 620 3.86 24.05 33.90
C GLY A 620 2.71 23.54 33.00
N ALA A 621 1.70 24.39 32.79
CA ALA A 621 0.48 24.02 32.05
C ALA A 621 0.73 23.53 30.61
N LEU A 622 1.70 24.11 29.90
CA LEU A 622 2.06 23.64 28.55
C LEU A 622 2.69 22.25 28.57
N ALA A 623 3.56 21.96 29.54
CA ALA A 623 4.16 20.64 29.71
C ALA A 623 3.10 19.59 30.03
N GLU A 624 2.11 19.94 30.85
CA GLU A 624 0.95 19.06 31.12
C GLU A 624 0.14 18.74 29.86
N ARG A 625 -0.15 19.75 29.04
CA ARG A 625 -0.83 19.54 27.75
C ARG A 625 -0.02 18.65 26.81
N ALA A 626 1.29 18.87 26.72
CA ALA A 626 2.17 18.05 25.89
C ALA A 626 2.24 16.60 26.40
N ALA A 627 2.30 16.40 27.71
CA ALA A 627 2.24 15.07 28.31
C ALA A 627 0.90 14.37 28.06
N ALA A 628 -0.22 15.10 28.03
CA ALA A 628 -1.52 14.53 27.65
C ALA A 628 -1.53 14.03 26.19
N VAL A 629 -0.87 14.75 25.27
CA VAL A 629 -0.68 14.28 23.88
C VAL A 629 0.16 13.01 23.84
N LEU A 630 1.26 12.96 24.59
CA LEU A 630 2.13 11.79 24.70
C LEU A 630 1.42 10.58 25.34
N ALA A 631 0.60 10.80 26.36
CA ALA A 631 -0.24 9.76 26.95
C ALA A 631 -1.25 9.21 25.94
N GLY A 632 -1.79 10.06 25.05
CA GLY A 632 -2.64 9.66 23.93
C GLY A 632 -1.97 8.73 22.91
N ILE A 633 -0.64 8.64 22.91
CA ILE A 633 0.14 7.70 22.11
C ILE A 633 0.83 6.60 22.95
N GLY A 634 0.38 6.41 24.19
CA GLY A 634 0.79 5.29 25.05
C GLY A 634 1.94 5.58 26.01
N ALA A 635 2.42 6.82 26.13
CA ALA A 635 3.49 7.14 27.07
C ALA A 635 2.99 7.11 28.52
N ALA A 636 3.64 6.32 29.38
CA ALA A 636 3.48 6.42 30.81
C ALA A 636 4.07 7.74 31.32
N ARG A 637 3.56 8.25 32.43
CA ARG A 637 4.07 9.49 33.04
C ARG A 637 5.09 9.18 34.13
N ALA A 638 6.19 9.93 34.17
CA ALA A 638 7.14 9.93 35.28
C ALA A 638 7.63 11.34 35.62
N SER A 639 8.02 11.55 36.88
CA SER A 639 8.75 12.76 37.28
C SER A 639 10.26 12.60 37.07
N LEU A 640 10.98 13.72 37.08
CA LEU A 640 12.44 13.72 37.03
C LEU A 640 13.06 12.91 38.17
N ALA A 641 12.53 13.02 39.40
CA ALA A 641 12.99 12.22 40.53
C ALA A 641 12.89 10.71 40.25
N MET A 642 11.74 10.24 39.75
CA MET A 642 11.54 8.82 39.41
C MET A 642 12.47 8.35 38.29
N ALA A 643 12.72 9.20 37.29
CA ALA A 643 13.63 8.90 36.20
C ALA A 643 15.10 8.84 36.68
N ALA A 644 15.47 9.68 37.65
CA ALA A 644 16.82 9.72 38.22
C ALA A 644 17.16 8.46 39.03
N ASP A 645 16.22 7.90 39.78
CA ASP A 645 16.39 6.61 40.47
C ASP A 645 16.61 5.46 39.46
N GLY A 646 16.07 5.64 38.25
CA GLY A 646 16.33 4.83 37.06
C GLY A 646 15.76 3.42 37.07
N ILE A 647 15.04 3.03 38.12
CA ILE A 647 14.25 1.79 38.19
C ILE A 647 13.28 1.72 37.00
N VAL A 648 12.60 2.82 36.69
CA VAL A 648 11.63 2.88 35.58
C VAL A 648 12.32 2.68 34.23
N ILE A 649 13.50 3.28 34.03
CA ILE A 649 14.27 3.15 32.78
C ILE A 649 14.77 1.71 32.61
N ASP A 650 15.25 1.08 33.68
CA ASP A 650 15.68 -0.31 33.64
C ASP A 650 14.53 -1.26 33.30
N ARG A 651 13.37 -1.07 33.94
CA ARG A 651 12.17 -1.87 33.64
C ARG A 651 11.77 -1.77 32.17
N ILE A 652 11.78 -0.56 31.60
CA ILE A 652 11.49 -0.35 30.18
C ILE A 652 12.53 -1.04 29.30
N ALA A 653 13.83 -0.91 29.62
CA ALA A 653 14.90 -1.57 28.88
C ALA A 653 14.71 -3.09 28.85
N VAL A 654 14.46 -3.71 30.01
CA VAL A 654 14.22 -5.16 30.15
C VAL A 654 12.95 -5.59 29.42
N ALA A 655 11.85 -4.83 29.54
CA ALA A 655 10.59 -5.14 28.87
C ALA A 655 10.75 -5.17 27.34
N HIS A 656 11.56 -4.28 26.78
CA HIS A 656 11.87 -4.34 25.36
C HIS A 656 12.83 -5.49 25.04
N GLN A 657 13.65 -6.00 25.95
CA GLN A 657 14.60 -7.09 25.66
C GLN A 657 14.03 -8.51 25.76
N GLY A 658 12.87 -8.72 26.43
CA GLY A 658 12.23 -10.03 26.58
C GLY A 658 10.81 -10.09 26.02
N GLY A 659 10.49 -11.12 25.24
CA GLY A 659 9.21 -11.30 24.53
C GLY A 659 7.98 -11.64 25.40
N ASN A 660 7.85 -11.11 26.62
CA ASN A 660 6.68 -11.37 27.48
C ASN A 660 5.97 -10.06 27.84
N HIS A 661 5.08 -9.60 26.96
CA HIS A 661 4.18 -8.46 27.19
C HIS A 661 2.86 -8.86 27.87
N GLY A 662 2.84 -9.95 28.64
CA GLY A 662 1.74 -10.21 29.56
C GLY A 662 1.74 -9.15 30.67
N ASP A 663 0.88 -8.15 30.53
CA ASP A 663 0.47 -7.20 31.57
C ASP A 663 1.54 -6.26 32.16
N VAL A 664 2.09 -5.35 31.35
CA VAL A 664 2.46 -4.03 31.92
C VAL A 664 1.32 -3.05 31.63
N ARG A 665 0.22 -3.22 32.36
CA ARG A 665 -0.78 -2.15 32.52
C ARG A 665 -0.23 -1.18 33.55
N TRP A 666 0.28 -0.04 33.09
CA TRP A 666 0.55 1.10 33.95
C TRP A 666 -0.80 1.63 34.44
N THR A 667 -1.19 1.24 35.65
CA THR A 667 -2.39 1.78 36.28
C THR A 667 -2.03 3.12 36.92
N ASP A 668 -2.93 4.10 36.79
CA ASP A 668 -2.85 5.41 37.44
C ASP A 668 -2.97 5.23 38.96
N GLY A 669 -1.87 4.83 39.61
CA GLY A 669 -1.81 4.66 41.05
C GLY A 669 -0.81 3.60 41.49
N GLY A 670 0.46 4.01 41.63
CA GLY A 670 1.44 3.42 42.57
C GLY A 670 1.70 1.91 42.54
N TYR A 671 2.95 1.59 42.16
CA TYR A 671 3.72 0.32 42.27
C TYR A 671 3.77 -0.61 41.05
#